data_AF-A0A8K0HBD5-F1
#
_entry.id   AF-A0A8K0HBD5-F1
#
_cell.length_a   1.000
_cell.length_b   1.000
_cell.length_c   1.000
_cell.angle_alpha   90.00
_cell.angle_beta   90.00
_cell.angle_gamma   90.00
#
_symmetry.space_group_name_H-M   'P 1'
#
loop_
_entity.id
_entity.type
_entity.pdbx_description
1 polymer ?
#
loop_
_entity_poly.entity_id
_entity_poly.type
_entity_poly.pdbx_seq_one_letter_code
_entity_poly.pdbx_strand_id
1 'polypeptide(L)'
;MIFSGSCHLCHKGNVFTPKVACNVCNARYCRNCLFTAMGAMNEGRKCLTCRGLAIDESRRKNLGKCPRMLKEVDSYKYRTRLIMIDEKYSEANQLLPKQISVNGKPLNAGDQIMLRCHNPLMKLKPGKYWYDKETGFWGKEGHKPFKIISPHVDVGSPLKLDASGGKTKVFINSREITNAELWMLKAGTKLACALLSLPVPSQKSVVKWPAVASSSIRAAPEAAVVGQASISRAAPEVAVVVDPSQSSKSIVEQRSVSMADVHMGDVETFAFQAEINQLLNLIINTLCSDKEIFLRELISNSSDALDKIRFESLTDKSRLESQPELFIRLFPDKVNNTLSIIDSGIGTTKEDLVNNLGTIARAGTKEFMEALQAGADVSMIGQFGVWFYSAYLVAKKVIVTTKHNDDEQYIWESQADRSFTVTRDVNGEPLGRGTETTLYLKEDQLEYLEERRLKDLVKKHSEFISYPIYLWTGETTEKEISDDEDEETKKEEEGDVEEVDEEKEKKSKKKKIKEVSHEWQLINTHKPIWLRKPEEITKDKYASFYKSLTNDWEEHLAVKHFSFEGQPEFKAILFVPKIAPFDLFDTRKKMNNIKLYVRRVFIMDNCEELIPEYLGFVKGVVDSDDLPLTISRIMLRKNEILKVIRKNLVKKCLEMFSEIADNKEDYAKFYEAFSKNLKLGIREDSQNRAKLADLLRYHSTKSGDELTSLKDYVTRMKEGQKSIYYITGESRKAVENSPFLERLKKKGYEVLFMVDAIDEYAVGQLKEYDGKKLVSATKEGLKLDDETEKEAKKKSFENLSNMERIMKAQALRDNSMSSYLSSKKTMEINPDNGIMEELRKRAEVDKNDKSLKDLDVEVGLSINEDETAGDDADMPPLEEVD
;
A
#
# COMPACT_ATOMS: atom_id res chain seq x y z
N MET A 1 7.52 7.08 30.31
CA MET A 1 8.73 6.59 31.00
C MET A 1 8.35 5.37 31.83
N ILE A 2 8.94 4.19 31.56
CA ILE A 2 8.69 2.97 32.34
C ILE A 2 9.80 2.87 33.39
N PHE A 3 9.43 2.82 34.68
CA PHE A 3 10.39 2.72 35.78
C PHE A 3 11.27 1.46 35.64
N SER A 4 12.59 1.65 35.73
CA SER A 4 13.58 0.57 35.74
C SER A 4 13.28 -0.41 36.88
N GLY A 5 12.98 -1.67 36.53
CA GLY A 5 12.68 -2.71 37.51
C GLY A 5 11.20 -3.08 37.65
N SER A 6 10.29 -2.56 36.83
CA SER A 6 8.87 -2.96 36.80
C SER A 6 8.59 -4.02 35.72
N CYS A 7 7.60 -4.91 35.95
CA CYS A 7 7.16 -5.87 34.93
C CYS A 7 6.63 -5.12 33.69
N HIS A 8 7.09 -5.49 32.50
CA HIS A 8 6.76 -4.77 31.27
C HIS A 8 5.27 -4.83 30.90
N LEU A 9 4.55 -5.87 31.34
CA LEU A 9 3.13 -6.04 31.02
C LEU A 9 2.18 -5.47 32.10
N CYS A 10 2.52 -5.63 33.38
CA CYS A 10 1.63 -5.25 34.48
C CYS A 10 2.14 -4.09 35.33
N HIS A 11 3.35 -3.59 35.05
CA HIS A 11 4.03 -2.48 35.73
C HIS A 11 4.17 -2.61 37.25
N LYS A 12 3.89 -3.79 37.82
CA LYS A 12 4.10 -4.08 39.24
C LYS A 12 5.51 -4.63 39.48
N GLY A 13 6.18 -4.14 40.50
CA GLY A 13 7.45 -4.67 41.00
C GLY A 13 7.21 -5.51 42.24
N ASN A 14 7.51 -6.81 42.17
CA ASN A 14 7.90 -7.62 43.32
C ASN A 14 8.43 -9.00 42.85
N VAL A 15 9.63 -9.33 43.35
CA VAL A 15 10.38 -10.60 43.26
C VAL A 15 10.59 -11.16 41.84
N PHE A 16 11.65 -10.70 41.17
CA PHE A 16 12.12 -11.29 39.92
C PHE A 16 13.00 -12.50 40.22
N THR A 17 12.67 -13.67 39.67
CA THR A 17 13.67 -14.73 39.54
C THR A 17 14.66 -14.33 38.42
N PRO A 18 15.98 -14.59 38.55
CA PRO A 18 17.01 -14.01 37.68
C PRO A 18 16.98 -14.37 36.17
N LYS A 19 15.93 -15.02 35.64
CA LYS A 19 15.95 -15.69 34.32
C LYS A 19 14.73 -15.43 33.43
N VAL A 20 14.03 -14.31 33.56
CA VAL A 20 12.78 -14.05 32.83
C VAL A 20 12.76 -12.68 32.14
N ALA A 21 13.65 -12.50 31.18
CA ALA A 21 13.69 -11.34 30.29
C ALA A 21 13.60 -11.78 28.82
N CYS A 22 12.98 -10.96 27.96
CA CYS A 22 12.95 -11.23 26.52
C CYS A 22 14.36 -11.11 25.92
N ASN A 23 14.80 -12.09 25.14
CA ASN A 23 16.13 -12.06 24.54
C ASN A 23 16.27 -11.01 23.42
N VAL A 24 15.17 -10.45 22.90
CA VAL A 24 15.20 -9.42 21.84
C VAL A 24 15.15 -8.02 22.44
N CYS A 25 14.13 -7.70 23.23
CA CYS A 25 13.94 -6.35 23.79
C CYS A 25 14.38 -6.19 25.25
N ASN A 26 14.87 -7.25 25.91
CA ASN A 26 15.28 -7.27 27.33
C ASN A 26 14.16 -6.91 28.34
N ALA A 27 12.90 -6.86 27.89
CA ALA A 27 11.76 -6.62 28.75
C ALA A 27 11.65 -7.71 29.84
N ARG A 28 11.51 -7.30 31.11
CA ARG A 28 11.37 -8.21 32.26
C ARG A 28 9.90 -8.45 32.55
N TYR A 29 9.53 -9.71 32.79
CA TYR A 29 8.16 -10.11 33.09
C TYR A 29 8.08 -10.79 34.45
N CYS A 30 7.01 -10.54 35.22
CA CYS A 30 6.74 -11.29 36.43
C CYS A 30 6.23 -12.70 36.10
N ARG A 31 6.32 -13.63 37.07
CA ARG A 31 5.94 -15.05 36.89
C ARG A 31 4.52 -15.22 36.33
N ASN A 32 3.57 -14.39 36.76
CA ASN A 32 2.16 -14.48 36.34
C ASN A 32 1.90 -13.93 34.92
N CYS A 33 2.72 -12.99 34.43
CA CYS A 33 2.58 -12.41 33.10
C CYS A 33 3.40 -13.14 32.03
N LEU A 34 4.27 -14.07 32.43
CA LEU A 34 5.22 -14.73 31.55
C LEU A 34 4.55 -15.55 30.44
N PHE A 35 3.56 -16.39 30.80
CA PHE A 35 2.87 -17.25 29.83
C PHE A 35 2.09 -16.44 28.79
N THR A 36 1.43 -15.36 29.23
CA THR A 36 0.71 -14.44 28.35
C THR A 36 1.65 -13.63 27.46
N ALA A 37 2.86 -13.30 27.96
CA ALA A 37 3.80 -12.47 27.23
C ALA A 37 4.70 -13.25 26.25
N MET A 38 5.00 -14.53 26.52
CA MET A 38 6.00 -15.29 25.75
C MET A 38 5.46 -16.42 24.88
N GLY A 39 4.19 -16.83 25.02
CA GLY A 39 3.61 -17.92 24.22
C GLY A 39 4.29 -19.28 24.48
N ALA A 40 3.55 -20.37 24.32
CA ALA A 40 4.13 -21.71 24.43
C ALA A 40 5.02 -21.97 23.19
N MET A 41 6.32 -21.68 23.26
CA MET A 41 7.27 -21.93 22.18
C MET A 41 8.54 -22.63 22.68
N ASN A 42 9.06 -23.54 21.86
CA ASN A 42 10.26 -24.37 22.13
C ASN A 42 11.55 -23.55 22.32
N GLU A 43 11.60 -22.30 21.86
CA GLU A 43 12.75 -21.37 22.01
C GLU A 43 12.68 -20.48 23.27
N GLY A 44 11.60 -20.59 24.05
CA GLY A 44 11.52 -20.29 25.48
C GLY A 44 11.75 -18.85 25.98
N ARG A 45 12.16 -17.83 25.20
CA ARG A 45 12.44 -16.45 25.70
C ARG A 45 12.18 -15.27 24.74
N LYS A 46 11.33 -15.41 23.72
CA LYS A 46 10.84 -14.28 22.90
C LYS A 46 9.48 -13.81 23.43
N CYS A 47 9.26 -12.49 23.53
CA CYS A 47 7.92 -11.99 23.80
C CYS A 47 7.12 -11.87 22.50
N LEU A 48 5.80 -11.87 22.60
CA LEU A 48 4.88 -11.74 21.45
C LEU A 48 5.14 -10.50 20.61
N THR A 49 5.59 -9.40 21.22
CA THR A 49 5.91 -8.14 20.54
C THR A 49 7.18 -8.23 19.69
N CYS A 50 8.08 -9.15 20.01
CA CYS A 50 9.33 -9.37 19.27
C CYS A 50 9.23 -10.58 18.33
N ARG A 51 8.01 -11.02 18.01
CA ARG A 51 7.75 -12.13 17.09
C ARG A 51 8.24 -11.76 15.69
N GLY A 52 8.96 -12.67 15.05
CA GLY A 52 9.56 -12.44 13.72
C GLY A 52 10.88 -11.66 13.73
N LEU A 53 11.30 -11.12 14.88
CA LEU A 53 12.58 -10.43 15.00
C LEU A 53 13.72 -11.41 15.31
N ALA A 54 14.88 -11.16 14.70
CA ALA A 54 16.11 -11.90 14.94
C ALA A 54 16.63 -11.65 16.36
N ILE A 55 17.16 -12.70 17.01
CA ILE A 55 17.82 -12.55 18.31
C ILE A 55 19.25 -12.09 18.08
N ASP A 56 19.66 -11.04 18.79
CA ASP A 56 21.06 -10.61 18.89
C ASP A 56 21.98 -11.78 19.29
N GLU A 57 23.06 -11.99 18.54
CA GLU A 57 24.02 -13.08 18.73
C GLU A 57 24.69 -13.08 20.12
N SER A 58 24.85 -11.91 20.75
CA SER A 58 25.37 -11.79 22.12
C SER A 58 24.47 -12.45 23.16
N ARG A 59 23.16 -12.52 22.88
CA ARG A 59 22.12 -13.05 23.77
C ARG A 59 21.77 -14.50 23.48
N ARG A 60 22.34 -15.08 22.42
CA ARG A 60 22.14 -16.46 21.98
C ARG A 60 22.67 -17.49 22.99
N LYS A 61 23.69 -17.13 23.78
CA LYS A 61 24.24 -17.96 24.87
C LYS A 61 23.20 -18.32 25.96
N ASN A 62 22.11 -17.57 26.05
CA ASN A 62 21.03 -17.79 27.04
C ASN A 62 19.91 -18.73 26.56
N LEU A 63 19.92 -19.17 25.29
CA LEU A 63 18.92 -20.07 24.72
C LEU A 63 18.99 -21.51 25.27
N GLY A 64 20.12 -21.92 25.86
CA GLY A 64 20.38 -23.32 26.26
C GLY A 64 19.93 -23.76 27.66
N LYS A 65 19.28 -22.91 28.45
CA LYS A 65 18.78 -23.30 29.79
C LYS A 65 17.27 -23.07 29.87
N CYS A 66 16.51 -24.11 29.51
CA CYS A 66 15.07 -24.17 29.77
C CYS A 66 14.85 -24.16 31.30
N PRO A 67 14.09 -23.22 31.88
CA PRO A 67 13.82 -23.17 33.31
C PRO A 67 13.21 -24.48 33.82
N ARG A 68 13.57 -24.91 35.04
CA ARG A 68 13.06 -26.13 35.70
C ARG A 68 11.52 -26.25 35.68
N MET A 69 10.80 -25.11 35.68
CA MET A 69 9.33 -25.08 35.56
C MET A 69 8.78 -25.48 34.19
N LEU A 70 9.53 -25.28 33.09
CA LEU A 70 9.10 -25.73 31.75
C LEU A 70 9.34 -27.24 31.55
N LYS A 71 10.28 -27.85 32.28
CA LYS A 71 10.50 -29.32 32.28
C LYS A 71 9.39 -30.10 32.98
N GLU A 72 8.70 -29.53 33.97
CA GLU A 72 7.56 -30.19 34.63
C GLU A 72 6.31 -30.23 33.74
N VAL A 73 6.14 -29.21 32.88
CA VAL A 73 5.00 -29.05 31.96
C VAL A 73 5.08 -30.01 30.77
N ASP A 74 6.29 -30.42 30.36
CA ASP A 74 6.50 -31.40 29.28
C ASP A 74 6.40 -32.86 29.76
N SER A 75 6.15 -33.08 31.05
CA SER A 75 5.96 -34.44 31.57
C SER A 75 4.60 -35.01 31.16
N TYR A 76 4.61 -36.27 30.75
CA TYR A 76 3.41 -37.02 30.31
C TYR A 76 2.26 -36.91 31.33
N LYS A 77 2.58 -36.90 32.63
CA LYS A 77 1.62 -36.70 33.73
C LYS A 77 0.86 -35.37 33.69
N TYR A 78 1.46 -34.29 33.20
CA TYR A 78 0.81 -32.97 33.11
C TYR A 78 -0.07 -32.87 31.85
N ARG A 79 0.35 -33.49 30.74
CA ARG A 79 -0.47 -33.61 29.52
C ARG A 79 -1.73 -34.45 29.75
N THR A 80 -1.64 -35.56 30.47
CA THR A 80 -2.83 -36.37 30.83
C THR A 80 -3.77 -35.59 31.76
N ARG A 81 -3.22 -34.78 32.68
CA ARG A 81 -4.02 -33.90 33.54
C ARG A 81 -4.71 -32.79 32.75
N LEU A 82 -4.06 -32.22 31.74
CA LEU A 82 -4.65 -31.20 30.87
C LEU A 82 -5.74 -31.78 29.95
N ILE A 83 -5.55 -32.99 29.41
CA ILE A 83 -6.58 -33.68 28.62
C ILE A 83 -7.78 -34.02 29.50
N MET A 84 -7.55 -34.55 30.72
CA MET A 84 -8.64 -34.81 31.66
C MET A 84 -9.32 -33.53 32.17
N ILE A 85 -8.62 -32.39 32.16
CA ILE A 85 -9.19 -31.08 32.48
C ILE A 85 -9.99 -30.53 31.29
N ASP A 86 -9.49 -30.67 30.06
CA ASP A 86 -10.20 -30.29 28.83
C ASP A 86 -11.43 -31.16 28.57
N GLU A 87 -11.39 -32.46 28.87
CA GLU A 87 -12.58 -33.33 28.86
C GLU A 87 -13.59 -32.91 29.95
N LYS A 88 -13.12 -32.57 31.15
CA LYS A 88 -13.98 -32.02 32.21
C LYS A 88 -14.56 -30.63 31.87
N TYR A 89 -13.83 -29.80 31.12
CA TYR A 89 -14.31 -28.51 30.64
C TYR A 89 -15.21 -28.65 29.40
N SER A 90 -15.03 -29.71 28.60
CA SER A 90 -15.90 -30.06 27.49
C SER A 90 -17.27 -30.54 27.99
N GLU A 91 -17.31 -31.33 29.06
CA GLU A 91 -18.57 -31.71 29.72
C GLU A 91 -19.20 -30.56 30.56
N ALA A 92 -18.39 -29.63 31.09
CA ALA A 92 -18.88 -28.44 31.81
C ALA A 92 -19.35 -27.28 30.89
N ASN A 93 -19.17 -27.38 29.57
CA ASN A 93 -19.60 -26.37 28.60
C ASN A 93 -21.07 -26.51 28.14
N GLN A 94 -21.88 -27.28 28.85
CA GLN A 94 -23.35 -27.20 28.77
C GLN A 94 -23.94 -26.05 29.62
N LEU A 95 -23.26 -24.90 29.70
CA LEU A 95 -23.84 -23.69 30.32
C LEU A 95 -24.40 -22.75 29.24
N LEU A 96 -25.73 -22.64 29.27
CA LEU A 96 -26.62 -21.91 28.35
C LEU A 96 -26.20 -20.45 28.03
N PRO A 97 -26.38 -19.98 26.78
CA PRO A 97 -25.98 -18.64 26.31
C PRO A 97 -26.99 -17.54 26.74
N LYS A 98 -27.14 -17.24 28.03
CA LYS A 98 -28.16 -16.28 28.50
C LYS A 98 -27.74 -15.21 29.51
N GLN A 99 -26.46 -14.91 29.69
CA GLN A 99 -26.07 -14.06 30.83
C GLN A 99 -25.31 -12.77 30.55
N ILE A 100 -24.84 -12.46 29.34
CA ILE A 100 -24.16 -11.19 29.06
C ILE A 100 -24.74 -10.53 27.81
N SER A 101 -25.20 -9.28 27.95
CA SER A 101 -25.63 -8.46 26.82
C SER A 101 -24.94 -7.10 26.80
N VAL A 102 -24.71 -6.57 25.60
CA VAL A 102 -24.13 -5.25 25.36
C VAL A 102 -25.08 -4.45 24.49
N ASN A 103 -25.45 -3.26 24.95
CA ASN A 103 -26.43 -2.37 24.31
C ASN A 103 -27.78 -3.06 24.01
N GLY A 104 -28.13 -4.11 24.77
CA GLY A 104 -29.36 -4.89 24.58
C GLY A 104 -29.20 -6.17 23.76
N LYS A 105 -28.09 -6.36 23.04
CA LYS A 105 -27.82 -7.59 22.26
C LYS A 105 -27.06 -8.62 23.11
N PRO A 106 -27.51 -9.89 23.23
CA PRO A 106 -26.75 -10.94 23.89
C PRO A 106 -25.46 -11.24 23.10
N LEU A 107 -24.34 -11.37 23.80
CA LEU A 107 -23.05 -11.63 23.15
C LEU A 107 -22.91 -13.11 22.77
N ASN A 108 -22.60 -13.37 21.50
CA ASN A 108 -22.22 -14.70 21.05
C ASN A 108 -20.76 -15.03 21.46
N ALA A 109 -20.31 -16.26 21.23
CA ALA A 109 -18.96 -16.69 21.59
C ALA A 109 -17.85 -15.88 20.86
N GLY A 110 -18.08 -15.50 19.61
CA GLY A 110 -17.16 -14.67 18.81
C GLY A 110 -17.02 -13.25 19.37
N ASP A 111 -18.13 -12.61 19.75
CA ASP A 111 -18.15 -11.25 20.32
C ASP A 111 -17.41 -11.21 21.67
N GLN A 112 -17.56 -12.27 22.48
CA GLN A 112 -16.85 -12.40 23.76
C GLN A 112 -15.35 -12.62 23.56
N ILE A 113 -14.94 -13.36 22.52
CA ILE A 113 -13.53 -13.53 22.15
C ILE A 113 -12.97 -12.18 21.67
N MET A 114 -13.68 -11.46 20.81
CA MET A 114 -13.27 -10.14 20.32
C MET A 114 -13.06 -9.13 21.45
N LEU A 115 -13.98 -9.08 22.42
CA LEU A 115 -13.86 -8.23 23.61
C LEU A 115 -12.67 -8.62 24.50
N ARG A 116 -12.35 -9.93 24.61
CA ARG A 116 -11.18 -10.41 25.35
C ARG A 116 -9.87 -10.15 24.61
N CYS A 117 -9.85 -10.21 23.29
CA CYS A 117 -8.68 -9.89 22.47
C CYS A 117 -8.29 -8.41 22.58
N HIS A 118 -9.28 -7.52 22.59
CA HIS A 118 -9.04 -6.07 22.74
C HIS A 118 -8.78 -5.66 24.19
N ASN A 119 -9.18 -6.46 25.19
CA ASN A 119 -8.87 -6.21 26.60
C ASN A 119 -8.70 -7.52 27.40
N PRO A 120 -7.51 -8.15 27.36
CA PRO A 120 -7.27 -9.49 27.94
C PRO A 120 -7.47 -9.59 29.46
N LEU A 121 -7.45 -8.45 30.16
CA LEU A 121 -7.66 -8.36 31.60
C LEU A 121 -9.15 -8.23 31.99
N MET A 122 -10.05 -8.16 31.01
CA MET A 122 -11.48 -7.98 31.24
C MET A 122 -12.17 -9.31 31.56
N LYS A 123 -12.52 -9.52 32.84
CA LYS A 123 -13.42 -10.59 33.27
C LYS A 123 -14.87 -10.12 33.17
N LEU A 124 -15.56 -10.48 32.07
CA LEU A 124 -16.98 -10.20 31.92
C LEU A 124 -17.77 -11.08 32.91
N LYS A 125 -18.47 -10.43 33.85
CA LYS A 125 -19.43 -11.11 34.73
C LYS A 125 -20.80 -11.12 34.03
N PRO A 126 -21.68 -12.10 34.32
CA PRO A 126 -23.09 -12.03 33.97
C PRO A 126 -23.71 -10.65 34.26
N GLY A 127 -24.38 -10.05 33.29
CA GLY A 127 -25.05 -8.75 33.41
C GLY A 127 -25.30 -8.05 32.08
N LYS A 128 -26.08 -6.96 32.13
CA LYS A 128 -26.32 -6.07 31.00
C LYS A 128 -25.34 -4.90 31.05
N TYR A 129 -24.66 -4.66 29.93
CA TYR A 129 -23.64 -3.65 29.77
C TYR A 129 -24.00 -2.68 28.64
N TRP A 130 -23.42 -1.49 28.71
CA TRP A 130 -23.44 -0.53 27.61
C TRP A 130 -22.03 -0.19 27.17
N TYR A 131 -21.89 0.09 25.89
CA TYR A 131 -20.64 0.43 25.23
C TYR A 131 -20.86 1.52 24.20
N ASP A 132 -20.16 2.64 24.37
CA ASP A 132 -20.08 3.68 23.36
C ASP A 132 -18.90 3.39 22.42
N LYS A 133 -19.24 3.04 21.18
CA LYS A 133 -18.28 2.65 20.14
C LYS A 133 -17.36 3.82 19.73
N GLU A 134 -17.81 5.06 19.82
CA GLU A 134 -17.02 6.22 19.39
C GLU A 134 -15.98 6.62 20.45
N THR A 135 -16.34 6.57 21.73
CA THR A 135 -15.45 7.00 22.82
C THR A 135 -14.73 5.85 23.50
N GLY A 136 -15.20 4.62 23.33
CA GLY A 136 -14.71 3.45 24.04
C GLY A 136 -15.26 3.33 25.48
N PHE A 137 -16.17 4.20 25.92
CA PHE A 137 -16.72 4.13 27.28
C PHE A 137 -17.55 2.87 27.49
N TRP A 138 -17.35 2.23 28.64
CA TRP A 138 -18.00 0.97 29.00
C TRP A 138 -18.55 1.02 30.43
N GLY A 139 -19.79 0.57 30.62
CA GLY A 139 -20.45 0.52 31.92
C GLY A 139 -21.52 -0.57 32.01
N LYS A 140 -22.09 -0.79 33.19
CA LYS A 140 -23.32 -1.58 33.32
C LYS A 140 -24.51 -0.70 32.95
N GLU A 141 -25.52 -1.27 32.30
CA GLU A 141 -26.75 -0.54 31.92
C GLU A 141 -27.34 0.18 33.16
N GLY A 142 -27.61 1.48 33.04
CA GLY A 142 -28.10 2.34 34.12
C GLY A 142 -27.05 2.93 35.06
N HIS A 143 -25.75 2.67 34.83
CA HIS A 143 -24.66 3.18 35.66
C HIS A 143 -23.62 3.99 34.87
N LYS A 144 -22.95 4.91 35.59
CA LYS A 144 -21.82 5.70 35.08
C LYS A 144 -20.70 4.80 34.49
N PRO A 145 -19.89 5.31 33.54
CA PRO A 145 -18.82 4.51 32.94
C PRO A 145 -17.85 4.01 34.01
N PHE A 146 -17.52 2.72 33.94
CA PHE A 146 -16.57 2.08 34.85
C PHE A 146 -15.17 1.99 34.26
N LYS A 147 -15.06 1.91 32.93
CA LYS A 147 -13.79 1.72 32.21
C LYS A 147 -13.89 2.30 30.81
N ILE A 148 -12.74 2.60 30.23
CA ILE A 148 -12.59 2.85 28.79
C ILE A 148 -11.96 1.58 28.20
N ILE A 149 -12.57 1.03 27.17
CA ILE A 149 -11.99 -0.02 26.32
C ILE A 149 -11.68 0.59 24.95
N SER A 150 -11.00 -0.16 24.07
CA SER A 150 -10.68 0.34 22.73
C SER A 150 -11.94 0.85 22.02
N PRO A 151 -11.93 2.06 21.43
CA PRO A 151 -12.99 2.52 20.55
C PRO A 151 -13.12 1.64 19.30
N HIS A 152 -14.26 1.77 18.61
CA HIS A 152 -14.60 1.12 17.35
C HIS A 152 -14.67 -0.42 17.37
N VAL A 153 -14.79 -1.04 18.56
CA VAL A 153 -15.05 -2.49 18.66
C VAL A 153 -16.49 -2.77 18.23
N ASP A 154 -16.68 -3.66 17.26
CA ASP A 154 -18.02 -3.92 16.70
C ASP A 154 -18.80 -4.92 17.55
N VAL A 155 -19.34 -4.45 18.68
CA VAL A 155 -20.10 -5.27 19.65
C VAL A 155 -21.39 -4.57 20.08
N GLY A 156 -22.48 -5.34 20.17
CA GLY A 156 -23.78 -4.84 20.62
C GLY A 156 -24.68 -4.27 19.52
N SER A 157 -25.80 -3.68 19.93
CA SER A 157 -26.72 -2.88 19.10
C SER A 157 -26.49 -1.37 19.30
N PRO A 158 -27.16 -0.46 18.55
CA PRO A 158 -27.07 0.98 18.80
C PRO A 158 -27.32 1.34 20.27
N LEU A 159 -26.56 2.32 20.75
CA LEU A 159 -26.57 2.73 22.16
C LEU A 159 -27.93 3.35 22.55
N LYS A 160 -28.52 2.90 23.67
CA LYS A 160 -29.78 3.45 24.18
C LYS A 160 -29.56 4.82 24.84
N LEU A 161 -30.59 5.67 24.78
CA LEU A 161 -30.60 7.01 25.37
C LEU A 161 -30.31 7.02 26.88
N ASP A 162 -30.83 6.05 27.62
CA ASP A 162 -30.71 5.95 29.08
C ASP A 162 -29.56 5.03 29.54
N ALA A 163 -28.70 4.58 28.62
CA ALA A 163 -27.74 3.50 28.86
C ALA A 163 -26.83 3.70 30.08
N SER A 164 -26.43 4.94 30.39
CA SER A 164 -25.59 5.28 31.56
C SER A 164 -26.33 5.78 32.80
N GLY A 165 -27.66 5.86 32.77
CA GLY A 165 -28.46 6.46 33.85
C GLY A 165 -28.22 7.96 34.03
N GLY A 166 -28.01 8.69 32.93
CA GLY A 166 -27.93 10.16 32.93
C GLY A 166 -29.22 10.81 33.45
N LYS A 167 -29.09 11.98 34.08
CA LYS A 167 -30.24 12.80 34.55
C LYS A 167 -30.02 14.29 34.25
N THR A 168 -29.26 14.58 33.19
CA THR A 168 -28.78 15.92 32.83
C THR A 168 -29.58 16.57 31.70
N LYS A 169 -30.39 15.80 30.97
CA LYS A 169 -30.99 16.16 29.66
C LYS A 169 -29.97 16.57 28.59
N VAL A 170 -28.70 16.22 28.77
CA VAL A 170 -27.60 16.48 27.82
C VAL A 170 -27.19 15.15 27.19
N PHE A 171 -27.18 15.08 25.87
CA PHE A 171 -26.92 13.85 25.12
C PHE A 171 -25.61 13.95 24.34
N ILE A 172 -24.78 12.90 24.43
CA ILE A 172 -23.56 12.71 23.63
C ILE A 172 -23.60 11.30 23.05
N ASN A 173 -23.36 11.16 21.74
CA ASN A 173 -23.39 9.87 21.02
C ASN A 173 -24.67 9.06 21.29
N SER A 174 -25.81 9.74 21.29
CA SER A 174 -27.14 9.16 21.55
C SER A 174 -27.35 8.60 22.96
N ARG A 175 -26.54 9.02 23.95
CA ARG A 175 -26.68 8.68 25.37
C ARG A 175 -26.75 9.93 26.25
N GLU A 176 -27.64 9.93 27.23
CA GLU A 176 -27.72 10.98 28.25
C GLU A 176 -26.54 10.88 29.24
N ILE A 177 -25.71 11.92 29.31
CA ILE A 177 -24.52 11.91 30.17
C ILE A 177 -24.86 12.15 31.64
N THR A 178 -23.99 11.68 32.53
CA THR A 178 -24.13 11.87 33.98
C THR A 178 -23.69 13.27 34.43
N ASN A 179 -24.14 13.69 35.62
CA ASN A 179 -23.73 14.98 36.20
C ASN A 179 -22.20 15.10 36.38
N ALA A 180 -21.50 13.99 36.63
CA ALA A 180 -20.04 13.98 36.75
C ALA A 180 -19.34 14.20 35.40
N GLU A 181 -19.83 13.59 34.34
CA GLU A 181 -19.35 13.81 32.97
C GLU A 181 -19.63 15.25 32.52
N LEU A 182 -20.81 15.78 32.82
CA LEU A 182 -21.17 17.18 32.55
C LEU A 182 -20.28 18.17 33.33
N TRP A 183 -19.92 17.84 34.57
CA TRP A 183 -19.01 18.65 35.37
C TRP A 183 -17.58 18.64 34.79
N MET A 184 -17.07 17.48 34.38
CA MET A 184 -15.76 17.39 33.72
C MET A 184 -15.72 18.14 32.38
N LEU A 185 -16.79 18.08 31.59
CA LEU A 185 -16.89 18.87 30.37
C LEU A 185 -16.85 20.37 30.68
N LYS A 186 -17.64 20.84 31.65
CA LYS A 186 -17.62 22.26 32.08
C LYS A 186 -16.26 22.70 32.61
N ALA A 187 -15.55 21.83 33.35
CA ALA A 187 -14.21 22.10 33.85
C ALA A 187 -13.18 22.15 32.70
N GLY A 188 -13.26 21.22 31.75
CA GLY A 188 -12.42 21.17 30.56
C GLY A 188 -12.62 22.36 29.63
N THR A 189 -13.87 22.81 29.43
CA THR A 189 -14.16 24.01 28.63
C THR A 189 -13.61 25.27 29.30
N LYS A 190 -13.67 25.38 30.63
CA LYS A 190 -13.04 26.49 31.37
C LYS A 190 -11.52 26.47 31.24
N LEU A 191 -10.91 25.30 31.32
CA LEU A 191 -9.45 25.15 31.17
C LEU A 191 -9.00 25.47 29.73
N ALA A 192 -9.75 25.02 28.72
CA ALA A 192 -9.48 25.30 27.32
C ALA A 192 -9.68 26.79 26.97
N CYS A 193 -10.72 27.44 27.50
CA CYS A 193 -10.91 28.88 27.32
C CYS A 193 -9.79 29.69 28.01
N ALA A 194 -9.33 29.24 29.19
CA ALA A 194 -8.20 29.86 29.88
C ALA A 194 -6.86 29.69 29.12
N LEU A 195 -6.63 28.51 28.52
CA LEU A 195 -5.42 28.24 27.72
C LEU A 195 -5.41 28.97 26.37
N LEU A 196 -6.59 29.22 25.80
CA LEU A 196 -6.75 29.86 24.49
C LEU A 196 -7.09 31.37 24.60
N SER A 197 -7.12 31.94 25.80
CA SER A 197 -7.54 33.32 26.06
C SER A 197 -8.90 33.69 25.44
N LEU A 198 -9.79 32.71 25.32
CA LEU A 198 -11.14 32.90 24.78
C LEU A 198 -12.11 33.30 25.91
N PRO A 199 -13.07 34.20 25.65
CA PRO A 199 -14.06 34.59 26.65
C PRO A 199 -14.91 33.38 27.05
N VAL A 200 -15.00 33.12 28.36
CA VAL A 200 -15.86 32.06 28.89
C VAL A 200 -17.32 32.45 28.62
N PRO A 201 -18.11 31.62 27.88
CA PRO A 201 -19.49 31.97 27.56
C PRO A 201 -20.31 32.18 28.83
N SER A 202 -21.00 33.32 28.90
CA SER A 202 -21.94 33.61 29.99
C SER A 202 -23.13 32.64 29.95
N GLN A 203 -23.69 32.36 31.13
CA GLN A 203 -24.57 31.23 31.44
C GLN A 203 -25.96 31.21 30.73
N LYS A 204 -26.15 31.91 29.61
CA LYS A 204 -27.47 32.13 28.97
C LYS A 204 -27.55 31.90 27.44
N SER A 205 -26.66 31.14 26.82
CA SER A 205 -26.86 30.67 25.44
C SER A 205 -26.65 29.16 25.32
N VAL A 206 -27.74 28.41 25.45
CA VAL A 206 -27.79 27.00 25.08
C VAL A 206 -27.71 26.94 23.55
N VAL A 207 -26.59 26.42 23.03
CA VAL A 207 -26.47 26.00 21.63
C VAL A 207 -27.49 24.88 21.41
N LYS A 208 -28.56 25.18 20.68
CA LYS A 208 -29.53 24.20 20.20
C LYS A 208 -28.85 23.34 19.13
N TRP A 209 -28.63 22.07 19.42
CA TRP A 209 -28.45 21.04 18.40
C TRP A 209 -29.84 20.54 17.99
N PRO A 210 -30.12 20.32 16.69
CA PRO A 210 -31.46 19.95 16.24
C PRO A 210 -31.85 18.57 16.80
N ALA A 211 -32.94 18.56 17.57
CA ALA A 211 -33.59 17.35 18.06
C ALA A 211 -34.34 16.67 16.92
N VAL A 212 -34.06 15.40 16.67
CA VAL A 212 -34.99 14.52 15.95
C VAL A 212 -36.20 14.32 16.87
N ALA A 213 -37.37 14.75 16.40
CA ALA A 213 -38.62 14.70 17.13
C ALA A 213 -38.99 13.26 17.52
N SER A 214 -39.22 13.03 18.81
CA SER A 214 -39.97 11.88 19.33
C SER A 214 -41.17 12.39 20.12
N SER A 215 -42.34 12.29 19.49
CA SER A 215 -43.67 12.47 20.09
C SER A 215 -44.64 11.78 19.12
N SER A 216 -45.49 10.81 19.46
CA SER A 216 -46.05 10.43 20.74
C SER A 216 -46.56 8.98 20.68
N ILE A 217 -46.22 8.18 21.69
CA ILE A 217 -47.02 7.02 22.07
C ILE A 217 -48.23 7.58 22.83
N ARG A 218 -49.43 7.41 22.26
CA ARG A 218 -50.70 7.53 23.00
C ARG A 218 -51.31 6.15 23.18
N ALA A 219 -51.95 6.02 24.33
CA ALA A 219 -52.50 4.83 24.93
C ALA A 219 -53.51 4.06 24.06
N ALA A 220 -53.60 2.75 24.32
CA ALA A 220 -54.70 1.89 23.92
C ALA A 220 -56.03 2.33 24.55
N PRO A 221 -57.16 1.94 23.92
CA PRO A 221 -58.12 1.12 24.66
C PRO A 221 -58.63 -0.11 23.88
N GLU A 222 -59.12 -1.07 24.65
CA GLU A 222 -59.78 -2.32 24.25
C GLU A 222 -61.13 -2.09 23.54
N ALA A 223 -61.48 -2.97 22.58
CA ALA A 223 -62.68 -3.85 22.61
C ALA A 223 -63.19 -4.29 21.21
N ALA A 224 -63.70 -5.53 21.18
CA ALA A 224 -64.78 -6.09 20.34
C ALA A 224 -64.49 -6.73 18.96
N VAL A 225 -64.34 -8.07 19.00
CA VAL A 225 -65.05 -9.16 18.26
C VAL A 225 -65.91 -8.83 17.02
N VAL A 226 -65.70 -9.59 15.92
CA VAL A 226 -66.66 -10.47 15.16
C VAL A 226 -66.21 -10.62 13.68
N GLY A 227 -66.20 -11.85 13.15
CA GLY A 227 -66.72 -12.12 11.78
C GLY A 227 -65.84 -12.78 10.71
N GLN A 228 -65.90 -14.12 10.66
CA GLN A 228 -65.82 -15.08 9.54
C GLN A 228 -65.76 -14.58 8.06
N ALA A 229 -64.97 -15.26 7.20
CA ALA A 229 -65.45 -16.26 6.20
C ALA A 229 -64.52 -16.43 4.96
N SER A 230 -64.24 -17.71 4.68
CA SER A 230 -63.88 -18.43 3.44
C SER A 230 -64.11 -17.80 2.05
N ILE A 231 -63.29 -18.20 1.04
CA ILE A 231 -63.71 -18.96 -0.18
C ILE A 231 -62.51 -19.39 -1.06
N SER A 232 -62.73 -20.52 -1.71
CA SER A 232 -61.96 -21.49 -2.52
C SER A 232 -61.54 -21.15 -3.98
N ARG A 233 -60.79 -22.10 -4.59
CA ARG A 233 -60.64 -22.53 -6.03
C ARG A 233 -59.37 -22.04 -6.74
N ALA A 234 -58.73 -22.74 -7.70
CA ALA A 234 -58.77 -24.09 -8.27
C ALA A 234 -57.49 -24.26 -9.14
N ALA A 235 -57.13 -25.51 -9.46
CA ALA A 235 -56.00 -25.95 -10.33
C ALA A 235 -56.21 -25.60 -11.84
N PRO A 236 -55.34 -25.95 -12.83
CA PRO A 236 -54.83 -27.32 -13.11
C PRO A 236 -53.39 -27.47 -13.70
N GLU A 237 -53.05 -28.75 -13.89
CA GLU A 237 -51.87 -29.46 -14.42
C GLU A 237 -51.44 -29.12 -15.87
N VAL A 238 -50.24 -29.56 -16.31
CA VAL A 238 -50.00 -30.63 -17.33
C VAL A 238 -48.50 -31.05 -17.33
N ALA A 239 -48.28 -32.36 -17.51
CA ALA A 239 -47.04 -33.15 -17.40
C ALA A 239 -46.20 -33.27 -18.69
N VAL A 240 -44.92 -33.69 -18.58
CA VAL A 240 -44.23 -34.59 -19.55
C VAL A 240 -43.20 -35.48 -18.82
N VAL A 241 -43.25 -36.78 -19.17
CA VAL A 241 -42.46 -37.94 -18.73
C VAL A 241 -41.24 -38.16 -19.64
N VAL A 242 -40.05 -38.54 -19.14
CA VAL A 242 -39.20 -39.64 -19.71
C VAL A 242 -38.23 -40.20 -18.64
N ASP A 243 -38.17 -41.53 -18.60
CA ASP A 243 -37.44 -42.49 -17.74
C ASP A 243 -35.96 -42.73 -18.17
N PRO A 244 -34.98 -42.96 -17.27
CA PRO A 244 -33.62 -43.36 -17.63
C PRO A 244 -33.29 -44.81 -17.22
N SER A 245 -32.55 -45.55 -18.06
CA SER A 245 -32.01 -46.85 -17.64
C SER A 245 -30.57 -47.12 -18.12
N GLN A 246 -29.78 -47.57 -17.13
CA GLN A 246 -28.71 -48.59 -17.14
C GLN A 246 -27.21 -48.24 -17.18
N SER A 247 -26.58 -48.72 -16.07
CA SER A 247 -25.29 -49.44 -15.95
C SER A 247 -24.00 -48.60 -15.95
N SER A 248 -22.94 -48.88 -15.15
CA SER A 248 -22.43 -50.15 -14.60
C SER A 248 -21.41 -50.01 -13.43
N LYS A 249 -21.53 -50.89 -12.42
CA LYS A 249 -20.53 -51.63 -11.59
C LYS A 249 -19.20 -50.96 -11.13
N SER A 250 -18.91 -50.93 -9.81
CA SER A 250 -18.14 -51.97 -9.06
C SER A 250 -17.49 -51.52 -7.70
N ILE A 251 -17.81 -52.29 -6.64
CA ILE A 251 -16.98 -52.84 -5.53
C ILE A 251 -16.45 -51.95 -4.36
N VAL A 252 -16.70 -52.49 -3.15
CA VAL A 252 -15.98 -52.44 -1.85
C VAL A 252 -16.65 -51.69 -0.69
N GLU A 253 -17.27 -52.50 0.16
CA GLU A 253 -17.50 -52.38 1.61
C GLU A 253 -16.97 -51.12 2.33
N GLN A 254 -17.90 -50.30 2.83
CA GLN A 254 -17.73 -49.58 4.08
C GLN A 254 -18.98 -49.69 4.95
N ARG A 255 -18.81 -50.43 6.05
CA ARG A 255 -19.50 -50.32 7.35
C ARG A 255 -20.85 -49.60 7.32
N SER A 256 -21.90 -50.40 7.25
CA SER A 256 -23.25 -50.02 7.65
C SER A 256 -23.27 -49.62 9.13
N VAL A 257 -23.24 -48.32 9.40
CA VAL A 257 -23.95 -47.79 10.56
C VAL A 257 -25.40 -47.67 10.10
N SER A 258 -26.23 -48.62 10.52
CA SER A 258 -27.68 -48.50 10.36
C SER A 258 -28.15 -47.31 11.19
N MET A 259 -28.27 -46.15 10.54
CA MET A 259 -29.16 -45.09 11.00
C MET A 259 -30.57 -45.66 10.87
N ALA A 260 -31.02 -46.28 11.96
CA ALA A 260 -32.42 -46.61 12.14
C ALA A 260 -33.24 -45.32 11.98
N ASP A 261 -34.11 -45.32 10.98
CA ASP A 261 -35.33 -44.52 10.84
C ASP A 261 -35.32 -43.17 11.57
N VAL A 262 -34.51 -42.23 11.07
CA VAL A 262 -34.92 -40.83 11.15
C VAL A 262 -35.92 -40.67 10.02
N HIS A 263 -37.21 -40.56 10.34
CA HIS A 263 -38.20 -40.01 9.42
C HIS A 263 -37.71 -38.63 8.97
N MET A 264 -36.97 -38.58 7.86
CA MET A 264 -36.73 -37.34 7.16
C MET A 264 -38.10 -36.92 6.64
N GLY A 265 -38.64 -35.84 7.21
CA GLY A 265 -39.84 -35.20 6.67
C GLY A 265 -39.62 -34.80 5.21
N ASP A 266 -40.71 -34.48 4.52
CA ASP A 266 -40.69 -34.16 3.08
C ASP A 266 -39.60 -33.12 2.77
N VAL A 267 -38.70 -33.48 1.84
CA VAL A 267 -37.60 -32.61 1.42
C VAL A 267 -38.16 -31.60 0.42
N GLU A 268 -38.35 -30.36 0.88
CA GLU A 268 -38.72 -29.25 0.01
C GLU A 268 -37.48 -28.57 -0.57
N THR A 269 -37.42 -28.49 -1.90
CA THR A 269 -36.34 -27.80 -2.63
C THR A 269 -36.85 -26.46 -3.12
N PHE A 270 -36.13 -25.38 -2.79
CA PHE A 270 -36.42 -24.03 -3.24
C PHE A 270 -35.27 -23.50 -4.08
N ALA A 271 -35.59 -22.78 -5.15
CA ALA A 271 -34.58 -22.02 -5.90
C ALA A 271 -34.14 -20.79 -5.08
N PHE A 272 -32.87 -20.41 -5.23
CA PHE A 272 -32.38 -19.16 -4.65
C PHE A 272 -33.12 -17.97 -5.25
N GLN A 273 -33.58 -17.07 -4.38
CA GLN A 273 -34.19 -15.79 -4.77
C GLN A 273 -33.20 -14.65 -4.50
N ALA A 274 -33.24 -13.61 -5.33
CA ALA A 274 -32.42 -12.42 -5.16
C ALA A 274 -33.30 -11.16 -5.21
N GLU A 275 -33.11 -10.26 -4.24
CA GLU A 275 -33.82 -8.98 -4.22
C GLU A 275 -33.10 -7.98 -5.14
N ILE A 276 -33.67 -7.75 -6.33
CA ILE A 276 -33.07 -6.96 -7.41
C ILE A 276 -32.67 -5.54 -6.95
N ASN A 277 -33.48 -4.88 -6.11
CA ASN A 277 -33.15 -3.53 -5.61
C ASN A 277 -31.89 -3.52 -4.77
N GLN A 278 -31.78 -4.48 -3.84
CA GLN A 278 -30.61 -4.56 -2.98
C GLN A 278 -29.39 -4.95 -3.80
N LEU A 279 -29.55 -5.81 -4.80
CA LEU A 279 -28.47 -6.20 -5.69
C LEU A 279 -27.98 -5.06 -6.58
N LEU A 280 -28.87 -4.30 -7.22
CA LEU A 280 -28.50 -3.11 -8.00
C LEU A 280 -27.84 -2.05 -7.12
N ASN A 281 -28.43 -1.76 -5.95
CA ASN A 281 -27.83 -0.82 -5.00
C ASN A 281 -26.46 -1.31 -4.50
N LEU A 282 -26.26 -2.62 -4.33
CA LEU A 282 -24.98 -3.20 -3.97
C LEU A 282 -23.97 -3.04 -5.13
N ILE A 283 -24.37 -3.38 -6.36
CA ILE A 283 -23.50 -3.25 -7.54
C ILE A 283 -23.06 -1.80 -7.74
N ILE A 284 -24.02 -0.87 -7.67
CA ILE A 284 -23.77 0.56 -7.84
C ILE A 284 -22.91 1.09 -6.70
N ASN A 285 -23.27 0.87 -5.44
CA ASN A 285 -22.63 1.58 -4.32
C ASN A 285 -21.44 0.85 -3.68
N THR A 286 -21.23 -0.45 -3.94
CA THR A 286 -20.16 -1.22 -3.24
C THR A 286 -19.10 -1.81 -4.15
N LEU A 287 -19.39 -2.07 -5.43
CA LEU A 287 -18.37 -2.62 -6.35
C LEU A 287 -17.45 -1.54 -6.94
N CYS A 288 -17.92 -0.29 -6.99
CA CYS A 288 -17.19 0.83 -7.57
C CYS A 288 -16.86 1.87 -6.49
N SER A 289 -15.61 1.89 -6.03
CA SER A 289 -15.14 2.92 -5.09
C SER A 289 -14.92 4.28 -5.76
N ASP A 290 -14.59 4.26 -7.05
CA ASP A 290 -14.31 5.44 -7.87
C ASP A 290 -15.40 5.59 -8.93
N LYS A 291 -16.04 6.75 -8.96
CA LYS A 291 -17.15 7.04 -9.89
C LYS A 291 -16.66 7.12 -11.33
N GLU A 292 -15.41 7.55 -11.55
CA GLU A 292 -14.79 7.74 -12.88
C GLU A 292 -14.85 6.50 -13.78
N ILE A 293 -14.96 5.32 -13.15
CA ILE A 293 -14.95 4.01 -13.80
C ILE A 293 -16.13 3.82 -14.77
N PHE A 294 -17.25 4.53 -14.60
CA PHE A 294 -18.41 4.41 -15.49
C PHE A 294 -18.02 4.58 -16.97
N LEU A 295 -17.17 5.56 -17.27
CA LEU A 295 -16.76 5.86 -18.64
C LEU A 295 -15.85 4.77 -19.21
N ARG A 296 -14.94 4.23 -18.38
CA ARG A 296 -14.11 3.07 -18.74
C ARG A 296 -14.98 1.89 -19.13
N GLU A 297 -16.00 1.56 -18.33
CA GLU A 297 -16.86 0.40 -18.57
C GLU A 297 -17.71 0.58 -19.83
N LEU A 298 -18.28 1.76 -20.06
CA LEU A 298 -19.08 2.04 -21.26
C LEU A 298 -18.23 2.01 -22.54
N ILE A 299 -17.04 2.64 -22.54
CA ILE A 299 -16.11 2.56 -23.67
C ILE A 299 -15.65 1.11 -23.91
N SER A 300 -15.42 0.34 -22.85
CA SER A 300 -15.04 -1.08 -22.98
C SER A 300 -16.16 -1.90 -23.62
N ASN A 301 -17.42 -1.66 -23.24
CA ASN A 301 -18.57 -2.33 -23.86
C ASN A 301 -18.72 -1.95 -25.34
N SER A 302 -18.53 -0.67 -25.68
CA SER A 302 -18.52 -0.21 -27.07
C SER A 302 -17.37 -0.85 -27.88
N SER A 303 -16.18 -1.00 -27.29
CA SER A 303 -15.06 -1.72 -27.93
C SER A 303 -15.40 -3.19 -28.17
N ASP A 304 -16.00 -3.88 -27.21
CA ASP A 304 -16.45 -5.27 -27.38
C ASP A 304 -17.50 -5.38 -28.51
N ALA A 305 -18.42 -4.41 -28.62
CA ALA A 305 -19.41 -4.37 -29.69
C ALA A 305 -18.80 -4.13 -31.08
N LEU A 306 -17.73 -3.32 -31.16
CA LEU A 306 -16.94 -3.12 -32.37
C LEU A 306 -16.14 -4.36 -32.75
N ASP A 307 -15.58 -5.08 -31.78
CA ASP A 307 -14.89 -6.35 -32.01
C ASP A 307 -15.85 -7.43 -32.54
N LYS A 308 -17.10 -7.48 -32.06
CA LYS A 308 -18.15 -8.39 -32.59
C LYS A 308 -18.43 -8.15 -34.06
N ILE A 309 -18.77 -6.92 -34.45
CA ILE A 309 -19.09 -6.62 -35.85
C ILE A 309 -17.86 -6.79 -36.75
N ARG A 310 -16.67 -6.45 -36.25
CA ARG A 310 -15.43 -6.69 -36.98
C ARG A 310 -15.21 -8.18 -37.22
N PHE A 311 -15.45 -9.02 -36.23
CA PHE A 311 -15.35 -10.47 -36.37
C PHE A 311 -16.35 -11.00 -37.41
N GLU A 312 -17.62 -10.62 -37.32
CA GLU A 312 -18.63 -11.01 -38.31
C GLU A 312 -18.28 -10.52 -39.72
N SER A 313 -17.65 -9.35 -39.85
CA SER A 313 -17.21 -8.83 -41.14
C SER A 313 -16.07 -9.63 -41.79
N LEU A 314 -15.35 -10.46 -41.01
CA LEU A 314 -14.33 -11.36 -41.54
C LEU A 314 -14.96 -12.51 -42.34
N THR A 315 -16.15 -12.95 -41.95
CA THR A 315 -16.92 -13.99 -42.65
C THR A 315 -17.87 -13.39 -43.68
N ASP A 316 -18.50 -12.25 -43.38
CA ASP A 316 -19.48 -11.58 -44.23
C ASP A 316 -19.29 -10.05 -44.24
N LYS A 317 -18.64 -9.53 -45.30
CA LYS A 317 -18.37 -8.10 -45.46
C LYS A 317 -19.62 -7.24 -45.59
N SER A 318 -20.76 -7.79 -46.02
CA SER A 318 -22.00 -7.03 -46.21
C SER A 318 -22.53 -6.46 -44.88
N ARG A 319 -22.15 -7.08 -43.75
CA ARG A 319 -22.48 -6.62 -42.39
C ARG A 319 -22.01 -5.19 -42.09
N LEU A 320 -21.02 -4.68 -42.83
CA LEU A 320 -20.49 -3.32 -42.67
C LEU A 320 -21.21 -2.27 -43.53
N GLU A 321 -22.04 -2.65 -44.50
CA GLU A 321 -22.64 -1.70 -45.46
C GLU A 321 -23.53 -0.63 -44.80
N SER A 322 -24.24 -0.99 -43.72
CA SER A 322 -25.09 -0.07 -42.97
C SER A 322 -24.31 1.03 -42.23
N GLN A 323 -23.04 0.79 -41.92
CA GLN A 323 -22.13 1.73 -41.28
C GLN A 323 -20.67 1.25 -41.47
N PRO A 324 -19.94 1.76 -42.47
CA PRO A 324 -18.60 1.26 -42.78
C PRO A 324 -17.54 1.69 -41.77
N GLU A 325 -17.77 2.79 -41.03
CA GLU A 325 -16.81 3.32 -40.07
C GLU A 325 -16.96 2.66 -38.70
N LEU A 326 -15.82 2.29 -38.08
CA LEU A 326 -15.76 1.76 -36.71
C LEU A 326 -15.24 2.84 -35.76
N PHE A 327 -16.08 3.35 -34.86
CA PHE A 327 -15.75 4.46 -33.96
C PHE A 327 -16.50 4.38 -32.62
N ILE A 328 -15.99 5.15 -31.65
CA ILE A 328 -16.66 5.52 -30.41
C ILE A 328 -16.68 7.05 -30.34
N ARG A 329 -17.82 7.66 -30.02
CA ARG A 329 -18.04 9.11 -29.96
C ARG A 329 -18.60 9.49 -28.61
N LEU A 330 -18.04 10.53 -28.00
CA LEU A 330 -18.48 11.10 -26.73
C LEU A 330 -19.10 12.48 -26.97
N PHE A 331 -20.37 12.64 -26.66
CA PHE A 331 -21.13 13.86 -26.87
C PHE A 331 -21.63 14.42 -25.52
N PRO A 332 -20.92 15.40 -24.93
CA PRO A 332 -21.41 16.12 -23.76
C PRO A 332 -22.39 17.23 -24.17
N ASP A 333 -23.62 17.16 -23.66
CA ASP A 333 -24.64 18.17 -23.83
C ASP A 333 -24.92 18.89 -22.49
N LYS A 334 -24.39 20.11 -22.40
CA LYS A 334 -24.55 20.97 -21.22
C LYS A 334 -25.94 21.57 -21.08
N VAL A 335 -26.73 21.62 -22.16
CA VAL A 335 -28.08 22.19 -22.14
C VAL A 335 -29.03 21.19 -21.49
N ASN A 336 -28.94 19.93 -21.90
CA ASN A 336 -29.80 18.86 -21.38
C ASN A 336 -29.22 18.11 -20.17
N ASN A 337 -27.99 18.45 -19.76
CA ASN A 337 -27.23 17.77 -18.71
C ASN A 337 -27.05 16.27 -19.01
N THR A 338 -26.74 15.96 -20.27
CA THR A 338 -26.61 14.59 -20.77
C THR A 338 -25.21 14.33 -21.33
N LEU A 339 -24.73 13.11 -21.15
CA LEU A 339 -23.54 12.60 -21.82
C LEU A 339 -23.93 11.39 -22.67
N SER A 340 -23.78 11.47 -23.98
CA SER A 340 -24.01 10.35 -24.88
C SER A 340 -22.70 9.67 -25.26
N ILE A 341 -22.67 8.34 -25.16
CA ILE A 341 -21.61 7.47 -25.68
C ILE A 341 -22.20 6.74 -26.88
N ILE A 342 -21.67 7.01 -28.07
CA ILE A 342 -22.18 6.50 -29.34
C ILE A 342 -21.13 5.57 -29.95
N ASP A 343 -21.49 4.33 -30.24
CA ASP A 343 -20.64 3.40 -30.95
C ASP A 343 -21.28 2.88 -32.23
N SER A 344 -20.45 2.60 -33.22
CA SER A 344 -20.85 1.97 -34.49
C SER A 344 -20.66 0.44 -34.48
N GLY A 345 -20.77 -0.17 -33.29
CA GLY A 345 -20.64 -1.60 -33.07
C GLY A 345 -21.76 -2.41 -33.71
N ILE A 346 -21.91 -3.67 -33.29
CA ILE A 346 -22.93 -4.58 -33.82
C ILE A 346 -24.37 -4.16 -33.49
N GLY A 347 -24.58 -3.41 -32.39
CA GLY A 347 -25.90 -3.10 -31.85
C GLY A 347 -26.52 -4.27 -31.09
N THR A 348 -27.75 -4.12 -30.61
CA THR A 348 -28.48 -5.18 -29.90
C THR A 348 -29.91 -5.30 -30.41
N THR A 349 -30.42 -6.53 -30.53
CA THR A 349 -31.81 -6.77 -30.90
C THR A 349 -32.76 -6.46 -29.73
N LYS A 350 -34.07 -6.40 -29.99
CA LYS A 350 -35.06 -6.27 -28.91
C LYS A 350 -34.95 -7.38 -27.88
N GLU A 351 -34.70 -8.60 -28.34
CA GLU A 351 -34.54 -9.77 -27.47
C GLU A 351 -33.27 -9.62 -26.61
N ASP A 352 -32.16 -9.17 -27.19
CA ASP A 352 -30.92 -8.90 -26.46
C ASP A 352 -31.08 -7.80 -25.41
N LEU A 353 -31.85 -6.74 -25.70
CA LEU A 353 -32.13 -5.68 -24.73
C LEU A 353 -32.81 -6.25 -23.47
N VAL A 354 -33.80 -7.13 -23.65
CA VAL A 354 -34.52 -7.76 -22.53
C VAL A 354 -33.65 -8.78 -21.82
N ASN A 355 -32.96 -9.63 -22.59
CA ASN A 355 -32.22 -10.77 -22.06
C ASN A 355 -30.87 -10.38 -21.46
N ASN A 356 -30.12 -9.47 -22.08
CA ASN A 356 -28.78 -9.08 -21.64
C ASN A 356 -28.80 -7.84 -20.75
N LEU A 357 -29.40 -6.72 -21.18
CA LEU A 357 -29.46 -5.50 -20.37
C LEU A 357 -30.51 -5.57 -19.26
N GLY A 358 -31.58 -6.35 -19.47
CA GLY A 358 -32.64 -6.56 -18.48
C GLY A 358 -32.33 -7.61 -17.41
N THR A 359 -31.28 -8.43 -17.58
CA THR A 359 -30.91 -9.50 -16.63
C THR A 359 -29.54 -9.24 -16.02
N ILE A 360 -29.50 -9.04 -14.70
CA ILE A 360 -28.23 -8.85 -13.97
C ILE A 360 -27.38 -10.12 -14.05
N ALA A 361 -26.07 -9.93 -14.25
CA ALA A 361 -25.07 -11.00 -14.36
C ALA A 361 -25.22 -11.89 -15.61
N ARG A 362 -25.87 -11.37 -16.65
CA ARG A 362 -25.87 -11.96 -18.00
C ARG A 362 -25.11 -11.06 -18.97
N ALA A 363 -24.24 -11.66 -19.78
CA ALA A 363 -23.40 -10.94 -20.73
C ALA A 363 -23.42 -11.62 -22.10
N GLY A 364 -23.96 -10.94 -23.12
CA GLY A 364 -23.91 -11.43 -24.49
C GLY A 364 -22.46 -11.58 -25.03
N THR A 365 -21.49 -10.88 -24.43
CA THR A 365 -20.06 -11.09 -24.70
C THR A 365 -19.58 -12.48 -24.27
N LYS A 366 -20.08 -13.00 -23.14
CA LYS A 366 -19.75 -14.35 -22.68
C LYS A 366 -20.34 -15.40 -23.62
N GLU A 367 -21.60 -15.24 -23.99
CA GLU A 367 -22.30 -16.13 -24.94
C GLU A 367 -21.58 -16.13 -26.31
N PHE A 368 -21.17 -14.95 -26.80
CA PHE A 368 -20.37 -14.83 -28.03
C PHE A 368 -19.03 -15.57 -27.93
N MET A 369 -18.30 -15.41 -26.82
CA MET A 369 -17.04 -16.12 -26.59
C MET A 369 -17.23 -17.65 -26.50
N GLU A 370 -18.34 -18.13 -25.93
CA GLU A 370 -18.69 -19.55 -25.89
C GLU A 370 -19.05 -20.10 -27.27
N ALA A 371 -19.64 -19.28 -28.16
CA ALA A 371 -19.92 -19.63 -29.54
C ALA A 371 -18.66 -19.67 -30.42
N LEU A 372 -17.62 -18.91 -30.08
CA LEU A 372 -16.33 -18.83 -30.79
C LEU A 372 -15.42 -20.07 -30.61
N GLN A 373 -15.96 -21.28 -30.50
CA GLN A 373 -15.25 -22.52 -30.17
C GLN A 373 -14.14 -23.00 -31.15
N ALA A 374 -13.67 -22.19 -32.10
CA ALA A 374 -12.55 -22.56 -32.97
C ALA A 374 -11.70 -21.34 -33.43
N GLY A 375 -10.48 -21.23 -32.90
CA GLY A 375 -9.33 -20.62 -33.59
C GLY A 375 -9.35 -19.11 -33.85
N ALA A 376 -10.32 -18.35 -33.35
CA ALA A 376 -10.37 -16.91 -33.51
C ALA A 376 -9.60 -16.19 -32.38
N ASP A 377 -8.64 -15.33 -32.74
CA ASP A 377 -7.90 -14.46 -31.82
C ASP A 377 -8.78 -13.26 -31.39
N VAL A 378 -9.92 -13.55 -30.75
CA VAL A 378 -10.89 -12.55 -30.28
C VAL A 378 -10.99 -12.65 -28.78
N SER A 379 -10.56 -11.59 -28.10
CA SER A 379 -10.42 -11.56 -26.64
C SER A 379 -11.21 -10.37 -26.08
N MET A 380 -12.46 -10.63 -25.67
CA MET A 380 -13.40 -9.59 -25.19
C MET A 380 -13.45 -9.46 -23.66
N ILE A 381 -13.65 -8.25 -23.15
CA ILE A 381 -13.44 -7.93 -21.74
C ILE A 381 -14.72 -8.14 -20.91
N GLY A 382 -15.89 -7.81 -21.47
CA GLY A 382 -17.23 -7.72 -20.88
C GLY A 382 -17.90 -9.00 -20.39
N GLN A 383 -17.22 -9.91 -19.71
CA GLN A 383 -17.77 -11.25 -19.41
C GLN A 383 -18.72 -11.35 -18.19
N PHE A 384 -18.79 -10.32 -17.33
CA PHE A 384 -19.52 -10.40 -16.05
C PHE A 384 -21.00 -10.00 -16.11
N GLY A 385 -21.41 -9.14 -17.04
CA GLY A 385 -22.82 -8.76 -17.19
C GLY A 385 -23.38 -7.86 -16.08
N VAL A 386 -22.52 -7.09 -15.41
CA VAL A 386 -22.91 -6.18 -14.31
C VAL A 386 -22.43 -4.75 -14.51
N TRP A 387 -21.47 -4.54 -15.41
CA TRP A 387 -20.72 -3.29 -15.50
C TRP A 387 -21.46 -2.15 -16.19
N PHE A 388 -22.44 -2.46 -17.04
CA PHE A 388 -23.34 -1.46 -17.62
C PHE A 388 -24.02 -0.60 -16.53
N TYR A 389 -24.41 -1.21 -15.41
CA TYR A 389 -25.08 -0.51 -14.31
C TYR A 389 -24.17 0.48 -13.55
N SER A 390 -22.86 0.47 -13.80
CA SER A 390 -21.96 1.53 -13.29
C SER A 390 -22.33 2.91 -13.81
N ALA A 391 -23.07 3.01 -14.93
CA ALA A 391 -23.66 4.26 -15.43
C ALA A 391 -24.49 5.00 -14.35
N TYR A 392 -25.21 4.26 -13.50
CA TYR A 392 -26.04 4.83 -12.43
C TYR A 392 -25.25 5.39 -11.24
N LEU A 393 -23.91 5.23 -11.22
CA LEU A 393 -23.05 5.98 -10.30
C LEU A 393 -23.19 7.49 -10.53
N VAL A 394 -23.20 7.89 -11.79
CA VAL A 394 -23.20 9.29 -12.22
C VAL A 394 -24.53 9.75 -12.82
N ALA A 395 -25.32 8.82 -13.36
CA ALA A 395 -26.60 9.11 -14.00
C ALA A 395 -27.79 8.82 -13.08
N LYS A 396 -28.84 9.64 -13.20
CA LYS A 396 -30.17 9.40 -12.60
C LYS A 396 -31.10 8.59 -13.50
N LYS A 397 -30.86 8.63 -14.81
CA LYS A 397 -31.62 7.93 -15.85
C LYS A 397 -30.68 7.57 -16.99
N VAL A 398 -30.84 6.39 -17.55
CA VAL A 398 -30.08 5.93 -18.71
C VAL A 398 -31.05 5.57 -19.82
N ILE A 399 -30.79 6.08 -21.02
CA ILE A 399 -31.46 5.68 -22.25
C ILE A 399 -30.44 4.98 -23.14
N VAL A 400 -30.82 3.87 -23.74
CA VAL A 400 -30.02 3.14 -24.72
C VAL A 400 -30.83 3.03 -26.00
N THR A 401 -30.44 3.77 -27.03
CA THR A 401 -30.97 3.66 -28.39
C THR A 401 -30.05 2.75 -29.19
N THR A 402 -30.57 1.72 -29.82
CA THR A 402 -29.73 0.72 -30.50
C THR A 402 -30.38 0.23 -31.79
N LYS A 403 -29.53 -0.08 -32.78
CA LYS A 403 -29.93 -0.67 -34.07
C LYS A 403 -28.99 -1.81 -34.41
N HIS A 404 -29.51 -3.04 -34.34
CA HIS A 404 -28.85 -4.22 -34.88
C HIS A 404 -29.20 -4.38 -36.37
N ASN A 405 -28.32 -4.97 -37.20
CA ASN A 405 -28.63 -5.18 -38.62
C ASN A 405 -29.87 -6.05 -38.83
N ASP A 406 -30.06 -7.06 -37.98
CA ASP A 406 -31.14 -8.05 -38.08
C ASP A 406 -32.44 -7.66 -37.33
N ASP A 407 -32.55 -6.43 -36.83
CA ASP A 407 -33.75 -5.95 -36.14
C ASP A 407 -33.96 -4.44 -36.37
N GLU A 408 -35.08 -3.91 -35.90
CA GLU A 408 -35.44 -2.49 -35.95
C GLU A 408 -34.66 -1.65 -34.91
N GLN A 409 -34.81 -0.33 -34.95
CA GLN A 409 -34.26 0.55 -33.91
C GLN A 409 -35.16 0.54 -32.68
N TYR A 410 -34.56 0.36 -31.49
CA TYR A 410 -35.29 0.37 -30.21
C TYR A 410 -34.63 1.30 -29.20
N ILE A 411 -35.46 1.81 -28.30
CA ILE A 411 -35.08 2.62 -27.15
C ILE A 411 -35.39 1.82 -25.89
N TRP A 412 -34.34 1.53 -25.13
CA TRP A 412 -34.41 1.02 -23.77
C TRP A 412 -34.24 2.17 -22.78
N GLU A 413 -35.11 2.26 -21.77
CA GLU A 413 -35.04 3.32 -20.75
C GLU A 413 -35.18 2.73 -19.35
N SER A 414 -34.34 3.21 -18.41
CA SER A 414 -34.49 2.89 -16.98
C SER A 414 -33.91 3.97 -16.06
N GLN A 415 -34.45 4.02 -14.84
CA GLN A 415 -34.01 4.85 -13.73
C GLN A 415 -33.38 4.02 -12.60
N ALA A 416 -33.10 2.73 -12.85
CA ALA A 416 -32.67 1.74 -11.85
C ALA A 416 -33.68 1.51 -10.71
N ASP A 417 -34.97 1.70 -10.98
CA ASP A 417 -36.08 1.63 -10.01
C ASP A 417 -36.92 0.33 -10.12
N ARG A 418 -36.27 -0.79 -10.52
CA ARG A 418 -36.79 -2.17 -10.72
C ARG A 418 -37.27 -2.50 -12.12
N SER A 419 -37.57 -1.50 -12.94
CA SER A 419 -38.14 -1.72 -14.25
C SER A 419 -37.35 -0.99 -15.33
N PHE A 420 -37.58 -1.43 -16.55
CA PHE A 420 -37.13 -0.75 -17.75
C PHE A 420 -38.23 -0.86 -18.79
N THR A 421 -38.24 0.06 -19.74
CA THR A 421 -39.14 0.03 -20.89
C THR A 421 -38.34 -0.24 -22.15
N VAL A 422 -38.96 -0.90 -23.13
CA VAL A 422 -38.39 -1.07 -24.47
C VAL A 422 -39.46 -0.61 -25.46
N THR A 423 -39.12 0.38 -26.27
CA THR A 423 -40.01 0.97 -27.26
C THR A 423 -39.35 0.95 -28.62
N ARG A 424 -40.13 0.76 -29.69
CA ARG A 424 -39.60 0.91 -31.05
C ARG A 424 -39.38 2.39 -31.31
N ASP A 425 -38.20 2.74 -31.83
CA ASP A 425 -37.93 4.10 -32.25
C ASP A 425 -38.53 4.36 -33.64
N VAL A 426 -39.40 5.35 -33.72
CA VAL A 426 -40.08 5.74 -34.96
C VAL A 426 -39.80 7.18 -35.37
N ASN A 427 -39.26 7.99 -34.45
CA ASN A 427 -39.10 9.43 -34.64
C ASN A 427 -37.67 9.92 -34.38
N GLY A 428 -36.82 9.09 -33.76
CA GLY A 428 -35.42 9.41 -33.51
C GLY A 428 -34.56 9.35 -34.78
N GLU A 429 -33.36 9.93 -34.68
CA GLU A 429 -32.40 9.87 -35.77
C GLU A 429 -31.95 8.41 -36.02
N PRO A 430 -31.90 7.96 -37.30
CA PRO A 430 -31.51 6.59 -37.60
C PRO A 430 -30.00 6.40 -37.37
N LEU A 431 -29.64 5.45 -36.50
CA LEU A 431 -28.24 5.14 -36.19
C LEU A 431 -27.52 4.40 -37.32
N GLY A 432 -28.27 3.76 -38.22
CA GLY A 432 -27.74 2.83 -39.23
C GLY A 432 -27.34 1.48 -38.62
N ARG A 433 -26.37 1.48 -37.69
CA ARG A 433 -25.94 0.33 -36.87
C ARG A 433 -25.22 0.81 -35.62
N GLY A 434 -25.40 0.10 -34.51
CA GLY A 434 -24.66 0.33 -33.27
C GLY A 434 -25.58 0.79 -32.13
N THR A 435 -25.03 1.55 -31.18
CA THR A 435 -25.74 1.94 -29.96
C THR A 435 -25.35 3.34 -29.51
N GLU A 436 -26.34 4.13 -29.09
CA GLU A 436 -26.18 5.35 -28.31
C GLU A 436 -26.65 5.11 -26.87
N THR A 437 -25.75 5.28 -25.91
CA THR A 437 -26.07 5.29 -24.48
C THR A 437 -26.06 6.72 -23.97
N THR A 438 -27.24 7.26 -23.69
CA THR A 438 -27.45 8.60 -23.15
C THR A 438 -27.60 8.57 -21.63
N LEU A 439 -26.69 9.24 -20.94
CA LEU A 439 -26.66 9.36 -19.50
C LEU A 439 -27.25 10.71 -19.08
N TYR A 440 -28.39 10.70 -18.38
CA TYR A 440 -28.91 11.89 -17.71
C TYR A 440 -28.18 12.04 -16.38
N LEU A 441 -27.25 12.99 -16.31
CA LEU A 441 -26.36 13.12 -15.16
C LEU A 441 -27.10 13.63 -13.93
N LYS A 442 -26.59 13.25 -12.75
CA LYS A 442 -26.98 13.84 -11.47
C LYS A 442 -26.42 15.26 -11.36
N GLU A 443 -27.09 16.10 -10.57
CA GLU A 443 -26.72 17.52 -10.41
C GLU A 443 -25.31 17.71 -9.86
N ASP A 444 -24.83 16.77 -9.03
CA ASP A 444 -23.50 16.76 -8.44
C ASP A 444 -22.43 16.10 -9.33
N GLN A 445 -22.77 15.68 -10.54
CA GLN A 445 -21.89 14.93 -11.46
C GLN A 445 -21.71 15.64 -12.82
N LEU A 446 -22.05 16.93 -12.89
CA LEU A 446 -21.92 17.73 -14.12
C LEU A 446 -20.46 17.98 -14.54
N GLU A 447 -19.48 17.67 -13.67
CA GLU A 447 -18.05 17.70 -14.03
C GLU A 447 -17.72 16.80 -15.23
N TYR A 448 -18.50 15.74 -15.47
CA TYR A 448 -18.31 14.84 -16.61
C TYR A 448 -18.84 15.40 -17.94
N LEU A 449 -19.36 16.63 -17.96
CA LEU A 449 -19.65 17.39 -19.18
C LEU A 449 -18.51 18.35 -19.55
N GLU A 450 -17.47 18.43 -18.71
CA GLU A 450 -16.29 19.24 -19.01
C GLU A 450 -15.35 18.49 -19.96
N GLU A 451 -14.98 19.15 -21.04
CA GLU A 451 -14.08 18.61 -22.06
C GLU A 451 -12.76 18.11 -21.45
N ARG A 452 -12.15 18.92 -20.58
CA ARG A 452 -10.90 18.57 -19.90
C ARG A 452 -11.05 17.28 -19.09
N ARG A 453 -12.14 17.15 -18.35
CA ARG A 453 -12.42 15.97 -17.51
C ARG A 453 -12.56 14.71 -18.38
N LEU A 454 -13.33 14.78 -19.46
CA LEU A 454 -13.50 13.64 -20.38
C LEU A 454 -12.18 13.26 -21.05
N LYS A 455 -11.38 14.24 -21.50
CA LYS A 455 -10.03 13.99 -22.06
C LYS A 455 -9.12 13.27 -21.06
N ASP A 456 -9.10 13.73 -19.81
CA ASP A 456 -8.29 13.12 -18.75
C ASP A 456 -8.72 11.67 -18.47
N LEU A 457 -10.03 11.41 -18.44
CA LEU A 457 -10.57 10.06 -18.22
C LEU A 457 -10.28 9.10 -19.37
N VAL A 458 -10.47 9.53 -20.63
CA VAL A 458 -10.13 8.73 -21.81
C VAL A 458 -8.64 8.44 -21.82
N LYS A 459 -7.79 9.44 -21.56
CA LYS A 459 -6.33 9.26 -21.49
C LYS A 459 -5.93 8.30 -20.36
N LYS A 460 -6.59 8.36 -19.21
CA LYS A 460 -6.30 7.48 -18.07
C LYS A 460 -6.73 6.03 -18.32
N HIS A 461 -7.92 5.82 -18.86
CA HIS A 461 -8.58 4.51 -18.84
C HIS A 461 -8.66 3.80 -20.20
N SER A 462 -8.66 4.56 -21.29
CA SER A 462 -9.05 4.08 -22.62
C SER A 462 -8.10 4.53 -23.74
N GLU A 463 -6.93 5.07 -23.40
CA GLU A 463 -5.93 5.57 -24.36
C GLU A 463 -5.53 4.52 -25.39
N PHE A 464 -5.47 3.25 -25.00
CA PHE A 464 -4.98 2.16 -25.85
C PHE A 464 -6.08 1.26 -26.41
N ILE A 465 -7.35 1.70 -26.35
CA ILE A 465 -8.44 1.03 -27.06
C ILE A 465 -8.16 1.06 -28.57
N SER A 466 -8.43 -0.06 -29.25
CA SER A 466 -8.08 -0.28 -30.67
C SER A 466 -8.83 0.64 -31.64
N TYR A 467 -9.98 1.17 -31.22
CA TYR A 467 -10.91 1.94 -32.05
C TYR A 467 -10.78 3.44 -31.77
N PRO A 468 -10.99 4.31 -32.76
CA PRO A 468 -10.92 5.76 -32.57
C PRO A 468 -12.02 6.25 -31.63
N ILE A 469 -11.63 7.02 -30.61
CA ILE A 469 -12.49 7.67 -29.63
C ILE A 469 -12.50 9.16 -29.94
N TYR A 470 -13.64 9.65 -30.40
CA TYR A 470 -13.85 11.07 -30.68
C TYR A 470 -14.60 11.75 -29.53
N LEU A 471 -14.26 13.01 -29.27
CA LEU A 471 -14.97 13.87 -28.34
C LEU A 471 -15.52 15.08 -29.10
N TRP A 472 -16.77 15.42 -28.85
CA TRP A 472 -17.38 16.64 -29.38
C TRP A 472 -16.86 17.85 -28.61
N THR A 473 -16.11 18.72 -29.30
CA THR A 473 -15.45 19.89 -28.70
C THR A 473 -15.85 21.16 -29.41
N GLY A 474 -15.96 22.26 -28.66
CA GLY A 474 -16.22 23.59 -29.21
C GLY A 474 -14.92 24.37 -29.39
N GLU A 475 -14.57 24.72 -30.62
CA GLU A 475 -13.48 25.66 -30.91
C GLU A 475 -14.03 27.08 -31.03
N THR A 476 -13.36 28.05 -30.38
CA THR A 476 -13.71 29.47 -30.51
C THR A 476 -12.77 30.11 -31.53
N THR A 477 -13.30 30.46 -32.71
CA THR A 477 -12.56 31.22 -33.72
C THR A 477 -12.94 32.70 -33.63
N GLU A 478 -11.94 33.58 -33.58
CA GLU A 478 -12.15 35.02 -33.69
C GLU A 478 -12.16 35.40 -35.17
N LYS A 479 -13.34 35.73 -35.71
CA LYS A 479 -13.46 36.33 -37.04
C LYS A 479 -13.47 37.85 -36.89
N GLU A 480 -12.57 38.53 -37.62
CA GLU A 480 -12.65 39.98 -37.83
C GLU A 480 -13.63 40.23 -38.98
N ILE A 481 -14.74 40.93 -38.70
CA ILE A 481 -15.62 41.43 -39.75
C ILE A 481 -15.20 42.89 -40.02
N SER A 482 -14.94 43.24 -41.29
CA SER A 482 -14.95 44.64 -41.72
C SER A 482 -16.41 45.07 -41.87
N ASP A 483 -16.76 46.22 -41.32
CA ASP A 483 -18.07 46.84 -41.54
C ASP A 483 -18.16 47.28 -43.02
N ASP A 484 -18.51 46.35 -43.92
CA ASP A 484 -18.77 46.61 -45.34
C ASP A 484 -20.16 46.08 -45.74
N GLU A 485 -21.19 46.24 -44.90
CA GLU A 485 -22.58 46.11 -45.35
C GLU A 485 -23.49 47.08 -44.57
N ASP A 486 -23.49 48.34 -44.99
CA ASP A 486 -24.55 49.30 -44.68
C ASP A 486 -24.63 50.40 -45.77
N GLU A 487 -24.69 50.01 -47.06
CA GLU A 487 -25.19 50.90 -48.12
C GLU A 487 -25.88 50.12 -49.26
N GLU A 488 -27.16 49.79 -49.09
CA GLU A 488 -28.13 49.80 -50.19
C GLU A 488 -29.49 50.25 -49.66
N THR A 489 -29.76 51.56 -49.67
CA THR A 489 -31.04 52.18 -50.11
C THR A 489 -31.04 53.69 -49.84
N LYS A 490 -30.76 54.50 -50.89
CA LYS A 490 -31.57 55.67 -51.34
C LYS A 490 -30.85 56.47 -52.44
N LYS A 491 -31.46 56.50 -53.63
CA LYS A 491 -31.43 57.64 -54.57
C LYS A 491 -32.13 58.83 -53.89
N GLU A 492 -31.82 60.11 -54.09
CA GLU A 492 -31.56 60.89 -55.30
C GLU A 492 -31.20 62.35 -54.87
N GLU A 493 -30.68 63.14 -55.83
CA GLU A 493 -30.55 64.62 -55.89
C GLU A 493 -29.18 65.32 -55.65
N GLU A 494 -29.03 66.38 -56.45
CA GLU A 494 -27.84 67.02 -57.04
C GLU A 494 -27.10 68.03 -56.17
N GLY A 495 -25.86 68.37 -56.54
CA GLY A 495 -25.23 69.66 -56.21
C GLY A 495 -23.70 69.66 -56.14
N ASP A 496 -23.07 70.35 -57.10
CA ASP A 496 -21.63 70.67 -57.22
C ASP A 496 -21.02 71.42 -56.02
N VAL A 497 -19.70 71.23 -55.81
CA VAL A 497 -18.60 72.25 -55.70
C VAL A 497 -17.38 71.68 -54.93
N GLU A 498 -16.21 72.01 -55.45
CA GLU A 498 -14.83 71.59 -55.14
C GLU A 498 -14.26 71.98 -53.74
N GLU A 499 -13.23 71.21 -53.36
CA GLU A 499 -11.95 71.61 -52.71
C GLU A 499 -11.74 71.65 -51.16
N VAL A 500 -10.59 71.05 -50.78
CA VAL A 500 -9.68 71.27 -49.61
C VAL A 500 -9.84 70.45 -48.30
N ASP A 501 -8.93 69.48 -48.18
CA ASP A 501 -8.01 69.10 -47.08
C ASP A 501 -8.41 68.91 -45.59
N GLU A 502 -7.65 67.96 -45.02
CA GLU A 502 -7.18 67.79 -43.64
C GLU A 502 -8.04 67.11 -42.55
N GLU A 503 -7.55 65.90 -42.21
CA GLU A 503 -7.40 65.30 -40.88
C GLU A 503 -8.62 65.18 -39.93
N LYS A 504 -9.08 63.93 -39.79
CA LYS A 504 -9.34 63.31 -38.46
C LYS A 504 -9.35 61.79 -38.56
N GLU A 505 -8.30 61.16 -38.03
CA GLU A 505 -8.28 59.72 -37.71
C GLU A 505 -9.47 59.35 -36.81
N LYS A 506 -10.51 58.74 -37.38
CA LYS A 506 -11.43 57.87 -36.64
C LYS A 506 -10.95 56.43 -36.84
N LYS A 507 -10.22 55.90 -35.86
CA LYS A 507 -10.03 54.45 -35.70
C LYS A 507 -11.42 53.80 -35.59
N SER A 508 -11.89 53.19 -36.66
CA SER A 508 -13.02 52.26 -36.61
C SER A 508 -12.64 51.12 -35.66
N LYS A 509 -13.38 50.99 -34.56
CA LYS A 509 -13.27 49.85 -33.66
C LYS A 509 -13.81 48.63 -34.42
N LYS A 510 -12.91 47.86 -35.03
CA LYS A 510 -13.25 46.52 -35.56
C LYS A 510 -13.87 45.68 -34.44
N LYS A 511 -15.13 45.29 -34.59
CA LYS A 511 -15.79 44.33 -33.68
C LYS A 511 -15.26 42.94 -34.00
N LYS A 512 -14.56 42.34 -33.04
CA LYS A 512 -14.20 40.92 -33.08
C LYS A 512 -15.41 40.10 -32.63
N ILE A 513 -15.95 39.28 -33.51
CA ILE A 513 -17.01 38.32 -33.15
C ILE A 513 -16.34 36.96 -32.90
N LYS A 514 -16.63 36.37 -31.74
CA LYS A 514 -16.21 35.01 -31.39
C LYS A 514 -17.27 34.05 -31.92
N GLU A 515 -16.94 33.25 -32.92
CA GLU A 515 -17.78 32.17 -33.42
C GLU A 515 -17.32 30.85 -32.76
N VAL A 516 -18.26 30.12 -32.16
CA VAL A 516 -17.98 28.82 -31.54
C VAL A 516 -18.42 27.72 -32.51
N SER A 517 -17.49 27.15 -33.26
CA SER A 517 -17.74 25.97 -34.10
C SER A 517 -17.52 24.70 -33.28
N HIS A 518 -18.30 23.65 -33.55
CA HIS A 518 -18.10 22.36 -32.88
C HIS A 518 -17.64 21.31 -33.88
N GLU A 519 -16.69 20.47 -33.46
CA GLU A 519 -16.16 19.38 -34.26
C GLU A 519 -15.84 18.13 -33.43
N TRP A 520 -15.72 17.00 -34.14
CA TRP A 520 -15.30 15.73 -33.55
C TRP A 520 -13.78 15.64 -33.50
N GLN A 521 -13.22 15.72 -32.29
CA GLN A 521 -11.77 15.62 -32.09
C GLN A 521 -11.38 14.19 -31.68
N LEU A 522 -10.41 13.60 -32.38
CA LEU A 522 -9.82 12.30 -31.99
C LEU A 522 -8.96 12.44 -30.73
N ILE A 523 -9.29 11.70 -29.67
CA ILE A 523 -8.63 11.83 -28.36
C ILE A 523 -7.56 10.75 -28.13
N ASN A 524 -7.81 9.50 -28.51
CA ASN A 524 -6.87 8.39 -28.28
C ASN A 524 -5.86 8.24 -29.43
N THR A 525 -5.01 9.25 -29.60
CA THR A 525 -4.04 9.31 -30.71
C THR A 525 -2.85 8.35 -30.54
N HIS A 526 -2.52 7.95 -29.31
CA HIS A 526 -1.37 7.11 -29.01
C HIS A 526 -1.68 5.63 -29.20
N LYS A 527 -0.99 4.99 -30.16
CA LYS A 527 -1.11 3.54 -30.36
C LYS A 527 -0.27 2.75 -29.35
N PRO A 528 -0.74 1.59 -28.88
CA PRO A 528 0.03 0.72 -27.99
C PRO A 528 1.27 0.20 -28.71
N ILE A 529 2.46 0.65 -28.28
CA ILE A 529 3.71 0.27 -28.93
C ILE A 529 4.20 -1.13 -28.52
N TRP A 530 3.74 -1.67 -27.39
CA TRP A 530 4.12 -3.01 -26.91
C TRP A 530 3.49 -4.17 -27.70
N LEU A 531 2.54 -3.87 -28.58
CA LEU A 531 1.97 -4.86 -29.49
C LEU A 531 2.77 -5.03 -30.78
N ARG A 532 3.70 -4.11 -31.05
CA ARG A 532 4.56 -4.17 -32.22
C ARG A 532 5.85 -4.91 -31.90
N LYS A 533 6.49 -5.48 -32.92
CA LYS A 533 7.80 -6.11 -32.77
C LYS A 533 8.85 -5.08 -32.35
N PRO A 534 9.73 -5.36 -31.37
CA PRO A 534 10.73 -4.41 -30.89
C PRO A 534 11.61 -3.83 -32.01
N GLU A 535 11.91 -4.61 -33.05
CA GLU A 535 12.77 -4.24 -34.17
C GLU A 535 12.16 -3.15 -35.09
N GLU A 536 10.83 -2.99 -35.06
CA GLU A 536 10.12 -2.01 -35.89
C GLU A 536 9.95 -0.63 -35.22
N ILE A 537 10.41 -0.50 -33.97
CA ILE A 537 10.18 0.67 -33.14
C ILE A 537 11.48 1.45 -33.01
N THR A 538 11.46 2.70 -33.49
CA THR A 538 12.60 3.61 -33.41
C THR A 538 12.77 4.16 -31.99
N LYS A 539 13.99 4.62 -31.66
CA LYS A 539 14.29 5.24 -30.37
C LYS A 539 13.36 6.43 -30.06
N ASP A 540 13.09 7.27 -31.06
CA ASP A 540 12.21 8.44 -30.90
C ASP A 540 10.77 8.07 -30.55
N LYS A 541 10.28 6.93 -31.03
CA LYS A 541 8.96 6.41 -30.66
C LYS A 541 8.92 5.95 -29.21
N TYR A 542 9.95 5.27 -28.73
CA TYR A 542 10.06 4.92 -27.32
C TYR A 542 10.18 6.15 -26.42
N ALA A 543 10.96 7.16 -26.84
CA ALA A 543 11.10 8.41 -26.12
C ALA A 543 9.76 9.17 -26.04
N SER A 544 9.06 9.30 -27.17
CA SER A 544 7.74 9.96 -27.22
C SER A 544 6.70 9.24 -26.35
N PHE A 545 6.69 7.90 -26.39
CA PHE A 545 5.81 7.08 -25.56
C PHE A 545 6.16 7.19 -24.07
N TYR A 546 7.44 7.23 -23.73
CA TYR A 546 7.87 7.44 -22.35
C TYR A 546 7.38 8.78 -21.80
N LYS A 547 7.57 9.87 -22.54
CA LYS A 547 7.10 11.21 -22.16
C LYS A 547 5.59 11.26 -21.98
N SER A 548 4.82 10.63 -22.88
CA SER A 548 3.35 10.58 -22.75
C SER A 548 2.90 9.73 -21.55
N LEU A 549 3.63 8.65 -21.23
CA LEU A 549 3.34 7.75 -20.13
C LEU A 549 3.60 8.39 -18.75
N THR A 550 4.72 9.12 -18.61
CA THR A 550 5.24 9.61 -17.33
C THR A 550 5.00 11.10 -17.08
N ASN A 551 4.61 11.86 -18.10
CA ASN A 551 4.64 13.33 -18.11
C ASN A 551 6.03 13.92 -17.83
N ASP A 552 7.09 13.17 -18.10
CA ASP A 552 8.46 13.68 -18.09
C ASP A 552 8.74 14.47 -19.37
N TRP A 553 9.48 15.56 -19.25
CA TRP A 553 9.93 16.37 -20.39
C TRP A 553 11.23 15.81 -20.99
N GLU A 554 12.03 15.10 -20.17
CA GLU A 554 13.21 14.37 -20.62
C GLU A 554 12.88 13.00 -21.21
N GLU A 555 13.84 12.47 -21.97
CA GLU A 555 13.76 11.11 -22.49
C GLU A 555 14.26 10.10 -21.46
N HIS A 556 13.87 8.84 -21.63
CA HIS A 556 14.41 7.74 -20.82
C HIS A 556 15.93 7.55 -21.05
N LEU A 557 16.62 7.04 -20.03
CA LEU A 557 18.02 6.60 -20.15
C LEU A 557 18.10 5.30 -20.95
N ALA A 558 17.27 4.33 -20.57
CA ALA A 558 17.23 3.01 -21.18
C ALA A 558 15.80 2.48 -21.26
N VAL A 559 15.57 1.58 -22.21
CA VAL A 559 14.29 0.91 -22.43
C VAL A 559 14.51 -0.58 -22.63
N LYS A 560 13.62 -1.39 -22.06
CA LYS A 560 13.56 -2.84 -22.28
C LYS A 560 12.15 -3.23 -22.70
N HIS A 561 12.00 -3.71 -23.94
CA HIS A 561 10.75 -4.22 -24.48
C HIS A 561 10.85 -5.75 -24.63
N PHE A 562 9.91 -6.49 -24.07
CA PHE A 562 9.88 -7.95 -24.16
C PHE A 562 8.46 -8.52 -24.10
N SER A 563 8.31 -9.75 -24.62
CA SER A 563 7.14 -10.61 -24.43
C SER A 563 7.53 -11.81 -23.58
N PHE A 564 6.58 -12.32 -22.79
CA PHE A 564 6.72 -13.54 -22.00
C PHE A 564 5.61 -14.51 -22.35
N GLU A 565 5.98 -15.63 -22.98
CA GLU A 565 5.06 -16.66 -23.51
C GLU A 565 4.73 -17.78 -22.50
N GLY A 566 4.91 -17.52 -21.20
CA GLY A 566 4.55 -18.48 -20.13
C GLY A 566 3.11 -18.30 -19.66
N GLN A 567 2.77 -18.86 -18.49
CA GLN A 567 1.49 -18.58 -17.82
C GLN A 567 1.72 -17.64 -16.61
N PRO A 568 1.18 -16.41 -16.62
CA PRO A 568 0.37 -15.79 -17.67
C PRO A 568 1.22 -15.30 -18.85
N GLU A 569 0.64 -15.22 -20.05
CA GLU A 569 1.28 -14.54 -21.18
C GLU A 569 1.16 -13.02 -20.98
N PHE A 570 2.25 -12.28 -21.19
CA PHE A 570 2.21 -10.82 -21.11
C PHE A 570 3.31 -10.14 -21.94
N LYS A 571 3.04 -8.91 -22.36
CA LYS A 571 3.98 -8.01 -23.03
C LYS A 571 4.29 -6.85 -22.10
N ALA A 572 5.53 -6.39 -22.08
CA ALA A 572 5.96 -5.31 -21.20
C ALA A 572 7.01 -4.41 -21.84
N ILE A 573 6.93 -3.13 -21.48
CA ILE A 573 7.97 -2.13 -21.76
C ILE A 573 8.34 -1.45 -20.45
N LEU A 574 9.62 -1.51 -20.13
CA LEU A 574 10.22 -0.94 -18.93
C LEU A 574 11.21 0.15 -19.31
N PHE A 575 11.25 1.21 -18.51
CA PHE A 575 12.07 2.39 -18.72
C PHE A 575 12.84 2.74 -17.45
N VAL A 576 14.09 3.16 -17.64
CA VAL A 576 14.89 3.83 -16.62
C VAL A 576 14.84 5.33 -16.91
N PRO A 577 14.33 6.18 -15.98
CA PRO A 577 14.42 7.62 -16.12
C PRO A 577 15.88 8.10 -16.12
N LYS A 578 16.19 9.20 -16.82
CA LYS A 578 17.53 9.82 -16.76
C LYS A 578 17.82 10.43 -15.40
N ILE A 579 16.80 11.05 -14.79
CA ILE A 579 16.91 11.77 -13.53
C ILE A 579 16.04 11.06 -12.49
N ALA A 580 16.57 10.90 -11.28
CA ALA A 580 15.80 10.41 -10.15
C ALA A 580 14.74 11.45 -9.73
N PRO A 581 13.46 11.07 -9.58
CA PRO A 581 12.45 12.01 -9.12
C PRO A 581 12.76 12.46 -7.68
N PHE A 582 12.52 13.74 -7.38
CA PHE A 582 12.84 14.31 -6.06
C PHE A 582 12.14 13.60 -4.89
N ASP A 583 11.01 12.95 -5.17
CA ASP A 583 10.18 12.23 -4.21
C ASP A 583 10.40 10.71 -4.22
N LEU A 584 11.49 10.22 -4.82
CA LEU A 584 11.78 8.78 -4.98
C LEU A 584 11.75 7.98 -3.67
N PHE A 585 12.16 8.61 -2.56
CA PHE A 585 12.23 7.96 -1.24
C PHE A 585 11.14 8.45 -0.26
N ASP A 586 10.09 9.13 -0.73
CA ASP A 586 8.95 9.49 0.12
C ASP A 586 8.06 8.27 0.37
N THR A 587 8.16 7.70 1.58
CA THR A 587 7.42 6.50 1.99
C THR A 587 5.90 6.72 2.08
N ARG A 588 5.42 7.97 1.98
CA ARG A 588 3.98 8.28 1.94
C ARG A 588 3.41 8.16 0.54
N LYS A 589 4.25 8.16 -0.50
CA LYS A 589 3.82 8.11 -1.90
C LYS A 589 3.52 6.68 -2.31
N LYS A 590 2.36 6.48 -2.94
CA LYS A 590 1.98 5.21 -3.55
C LYS A 590 2.83 4.94 -4.79
N MET A 591 3.29 3.71 -4.94
CA MET A 591 4.12 3.29 -6.08
C MET A 591 3.23 3.08 -7.32
N ASN A 592 3.14 4.09 -8.18
CA ASN A 592 2.32 4.07 -9.40
C ASN A 592 3.14 4.01 -10.70
N ASN A 593 4.30 3.36 -10.65
CA ASN A 593 5.31 3.46 -11.71
C ASN A 593 5.08 2.50 -12.89
N ILE A 594 4.47 1.34 -12.63
CA ILE A 594 4.16 0.34 -13.65
C ILE A 594 2.65 0.26 -13.78
N LYS A 595 2.16 0.65 -14.96
CA LYS A 595 0.74 0.56 -15.29
C LYS A 595 0.41 -0.84 -15.80
N LEU A 596 -0.57 -1.47 -15.17
CA LEU A 596 -1.08 -2.78 -15.55
C LEU A 596 -2.32 -2.63 -16.42
N TYR A 597 -2.26 -3.26 -17.58
CA TYR A 597 -3.33 -3.37 -18.55
C TYR A 597 -3.73 -4.84 -18.68
N VAL A 598 -5.00 -5.04 -18.98
CA VAL A 598 -5.53 -6.32 -19.41
C VAL A 598 -6.29 -6.07 -20.70
N ARG A 599 -5.85 -6.71 -21.78
CA ARG A 599 -6.44 -6.54 -23.12
C ARG A 599 -6.49 -5.07 -23.52
N ARG A 600 -5.40 -4.33 -23.25
CA ARG A 600 -5.25 -2.89 -23.49
C ARG A 600 -6.14 -1.97 -22.65
N VAL A 601 -6.95 -2.50 -21.72
CA VAL A 601 -7.73 -1.68 -20.78
C VAL A 601 -6.94 -1.48 -19.50
N PHE A 602 -6.87 -0.23 -19.05
CA PHE A 602 -6.17 0.13 -17.83
C PHE A 602 -6.89 -0.44 -16.60
N ILE A 603 -6.16 -1.24 -15.82
CA ILE A 603 -6.68 -1.87 -14.60
C ILE A 603 -6.23 -1.08 -13.37
N MET A 604 -4.91 -0.95 -13.20
CA MET A 604 -4.32 -0.27 -12.05
C MET A 604 -2.88 0.16 -12.35
N ASP A 605 -2.43 1.22 -11.68
CA ASP A 605 -1.02 1.66 -11.66
C ASP A 605 -0.35 1.39 -10.31
N ASN A 606 -1.11 1.30 -9.23
CA ASN A 606 -0.61 1.05 -7.88
C ASN A 606 -0.63 -0.44 -7.52
N CYS A 607 0.23 -1.23 -8.16
CA CYS A 607 0.42 -2.64 -7.81
C CYS A 607 1.78 -2.87 -7.14
N GLU A 608 1.82 -2.74 -5.81
CA GLU A 608 3.01 -2.98 -4.98
C GLU A 608 3.59 -4.39 -5.16
N GLU A 609 2.77 -5.35 -5.60
CA GLU A 609 3.20 -6.72 -5.85
C GLU A 609 3.93 -6.90 -7.18
N LEU A 610 3.81 -5.99 -8.16
CA LEU A 610 4.44 -6.13 -9.48
C LEU A 610 5.95 -5.90 -9.45
N ILE A 611 6.43 -4.99 -8.60
CA ILE A 611 7.83 -4.63 -8.59
C ILE A 611 8.34 -4.40 -7.16
N PRO A 612 9.54 -4.86 -6.79
CA PRO A 612 10.10 -4.57 -5.47
C PRO A 612 10.38 -3.07 -5.28
N GLU A 613 10.37 -2.64 -4.02
CA GLU A 613 10.60 -1.24 -3.61
C GLU A 613 11.92 -0.68 -4.14
N TYR A 614 12.99 -1.47 -4.13
CA TYR A 614 14.30 -1.06 -4.67
C TYR A 614 14.27 -0.77 -6.19
N LEU A 615 13.28 -1.24 -6.94
CA LEU A 615 13.09 -0.90 -8.35
C LEU A 615 11.99 0.15 -8.56
N GLY A 616 11.57 0.85 -7.50
CA GLY A 616 10.52 1.85 -7.51
C GLY A 616 10.75 3.07 -8.40
N PHE A 617 11.91 3.19 -9.05
CA PHE A 617 12.16 4.22 -10.05
C PHE A 617 11.82 3.77 -11.48
N VAL A 618 11.71 2.45 -11.72
CA VAL A 618 11.44 1.89 -13.06
C VAL A 618 10.01 2.21 -13.47
N LYS A 619 9.85 2.87 -14.62
CA LYS A 619 8.54 3.21 -15.19
C LYS A 619 8.17 2.21 -16.27
N GLY A 620 6.89 1.94 -16.49
CA GLY A 620 6.53 1.06 -17.59
C GLY A 620 5.08 0.67 -17.69
N VAL A 621 4.84 -0.25 -18.63
CA VAL A 621 3.55 -0.85 -18.92
C VAL A 621 3.70 -2.35 -18.94
N VAL A 622 2.73 -3.06 -18.37
CA VAL A 622 2.54 -4.51 -18.49
C VAL A 622 1.13 -4.74 -19.01
N ASP A 623 1.00 -5.48 -20.10
CA ASP A 623 -0.29 -5.84 -20.69
C ASP A 623 -0.38 -7.35 -20.83
N SER A 624 -1.49 -7.94 -20.38
CA SER A 624 -1.71 -9.38 -20.37
C SER A 624 -3.15 -9.71 -20.74
N ASP A 625 -3.33 -10.69 -21.61
CA ASP A 625 -4.66 -11.13 -22.06
C ASP A 625 -5.28 -12.21 -21.14
N ASP A 626 -4.45 -12.79 -20.26
CA ASP A 626 -4.73 -13.99 -19.45
C ASP A 626 -4.98 -13.72 -17.97
N LEU A 627 -5.00 -12.45 -17.55
CA LEU A 627 -5.18 -12.14 -16.14
C LEU A 627 -6.64 -12.35 -15.69
N PRO A 628 -6.89 -13.18 -14.66
CA PRO A 628 -8.23 -13.39 -14.14
C PRO A 628 -8.67 -12.16 -13.33
N LEU A 629 -9.41 -11.27 -13.98
CA LEU A 629 -9.96 -10.09 -13.34
C LEU A 629 -11.02 -10.47 -12.28
N THR A 630 -11.07 -9.69 -11.20
CA THR A 630 -12.18 -9.79 -10.24
C THR A 630 -13.41 -9.06 -10.75
N ILE A 631 -14.54 -9.28 -10.07
CA ILE A 631 -15.80 -8.55 -10.30
C ILE A 631 -15.64 -7.05 -10.05
N SER A 632 -14.57 -6.56 -9.41
CA SER A 632 -14.31 -5.12 -9.29
C SER A 632 -13.39 -4.58 -10.39
N ARG A 633 -12.72 -5.42 -11.18
CA ARG A 633 -11.69 -5.02 -12.17
C ARG A 633 -10.63 -4.03 -11.63
N ILE A 634 -10.48 -3.96 -10.30
CA ILE A 634 -9.58 -3.05 -9.58
C ILE A 634 -8.61 -3.83 -8.68
N MET A 635 -8.94 -5.08 -8.35
CA MET A 635 -8.07 -5.97 -7.57
C MET A 635 -7.91 -7.32 -8.29
N LEU A 636 -6.74 -7.95 -8.19
CA LEU A 636 -6.49 -9.28 -8.76
C LEU A 636 -6.71 -10.35 -7.70
N ARG A 637 -7.40 -11.43 -8.06
CA ARG A 637 -7.87 -12.46 -7.11
C ARG A 637 -6.77 -13.45 -6.66
N LYS A 638 -5.60 -13.45 -7.30
CA LYS A 638 -4.52 -14.42 -7.09
C LYS A 638 -3.14 -13.77 -7.12
N ASN A 639 -2.48 -13.73 -5.96
CA ASN A 639 -1.13 -13.17 -5.82
C ASN A 639 -0.05 -14.01 -6.54
N GLU A 640 -0.26 -15.31 -6.81
CA GLU A 640 0.77 -16.16 -7.45
C GLU A 640 1.12 -15.71 -8.88
N ILE A 641 0.13 -15.26 -9.65
CA ILE A 641 0.32 -14.77 -11.02
C ILE A 641 1.17 -13.49 -11.01
N LEU A 642 0.88 -12.57 -10.09
CA LEU A 642 1.66 -11.35 -9.91
C LEU A 642 3.10 -11.63 -9.49
N LYS A 643 3.35 -12.67 -8.67
CA LYS A 643 4.72 -13.09 -8.33
C LYS A 643 5.50 -13.56 -9.55
N VAL A 644 4.86 -14.30 -10.48
CA VAL A 644 5.50 -14.74 -11.73
C VAL A 644 5.84 -13.53 -12.60
N ILE A 645 4.90 -12.61 -12.79
CA ILE A 645 5.14 -11.36 -13.53
C ILE A 645 6.29 -10.59 -12.88
N ARG A 646 6.25 -10.35 -11.56
CA ARG A 646 7.30 -9.66 -10.80
C ARG A 646 8.67 -10.29 -11.00
N LYS A 647 8.77 -11.62 -10.90
CA LYS A 647 10.05 -12.33 -11.10
C LYS A 647 10.64 -12.06 -12.48
N ASN A 648 9.80 -12.06 -13.51
CA ASN A 648 10.23 -11.78 -14.88
C ASN A 648 10.59 -10.30 -15.09
N LEU A 649 9.80 -9.37 -14.54
CA LEU A 649 10.10 -7.93 -14.58
C LEU A 649 11.45 -7.64 -13.90
N VAL A 650 11.69 -8.17 -12.70
CA VAL A 650 12.96 -8.02 -11.98
C VAL A 650 14.12 -8.58 -12.81
N LYS A 651 13.96 -9.77 -13.40
CA LYS A 651 14.98 -10.37 -14.27
C LYS A 651 15.32 -9.44 -15.43
N LYS A 652 14.31 -8.87 -16.10
CA LYS A 652 14.49 -7.97 -17.25
C LYS A 652 15.04 -6.59 -16.87
N CYS A 653 14.72 -6.07 -15.69
CA CYS A 653 15.36 -4.87 -15.14
C CYS A 653 16.86 -5.09 -14.94
N LEU A 654 17.25 -6.22 -14.33
CA LEU A 654 18.67 -6.50 -14.08
C LEU A 654 19.45 -6.73 -15.38
N GLU A 655 18.85 -7.41 -16.38
CA GLU A 655 19.43 -7.51 -17.73
C GLU A 655 19.64 -6.12 -18.34
N MET A 656 18.64 -5.24 -18.26
CA MET A 656 18.75 -3.86 -18.73
C MET A 656 19.85 -3.08 -17.99
N PHE A 657 20.01 -3.24 -16.67
CA PHE A 657 21.07 -2.55 -15.92
C PHE A 657 22.47 -3.05 -16.29
N SER A 658 22.62 -4.34 -16.58
CA SER A 658 23.86 -4.89 -17.09
C SER A 658 24.19 -4.33 -18.48
N GLU A 659 23.21 -4.17 -19.36
CA GLU A 659 23.38 -3.54 -20.68
C GLU A 659 23.77 -2.05 -20.56
N ILE A 660 23.18 -1.32 -19.61
CA ILE A 660 23.61 0.06 -19.31
C ILE A 660 25.07 0.07 -18.84
N ALA A 661 25.50 -0.95 -18.08
CA ALA A 661 26.86 -1.05 -17.57
C ALA A 661 27.94 -1.26 -18.65
N ASP A 662 27.56 -1.68 -19.85
CA ASP A 662 28.47 -1.79 -21.00
C ASP A 662 28.92 -0.40 -21.51
N ASN A 663 28.15 0.66 -21.24
CA ASN A 663 28.53 2.05 -21.52
C ASN A 663 28.90 2.80 -20.24
N LYS A 664 30.20 3.14 -20.07
CA LYS A 664 30.73 3.82 -18.87
C LYS A 664 30.04 5.16 -18.58
N GLU A 665 29.68 5.94 -19.60
CA GLU A 665 29.06 7.27 -19.43
C GLU A 665 27.61 7.17 -18.99
N ASP A 666 26.82 6.32 -19.66
CA ASP A 666 25.41 6.11 -19.30
C ASP A 666 25.30 5.43 -17.93
N TYR A 667 26.21 4.52 -17.62
CA TYR A 667 26.27 3.87 -16.32
C TYR A 667 26.64 4.83 -15.19
N ALA A 668 27.53 5.80 -15.43
CA ALA A 668 27.86 6.80 -14.44
C ALA A 668 26.62 7.62 -14.06
N LYS A 669 25.84 8.08 -15.04
CA LYS A 669 24.57 8.80 -14.82
C LYS A 669 23.54 7.93 -14.10
N PHE A 670 23.39 6.67 -14.53
CA PHE A 670 22.52 5.70 -13.87
C PHE A 670 22.88 5.49 -12.40
N TYR A 671 24.18 5.28 -12.14
CA TYR A 671 24.67 4.98 -10.80
C TYR A 671 24.57 6.19 -9.88
N GLU A 672 24.85 7.39 -10.38
CA GLU A 672 24.66 8.63 -9.64
C GLU A 672 23.19 8.79 -9.20
N ALA A 673 22.25 8.57 -10.12
CA ALA A 673 20.82 8.71 -9.83
C ALA A 673 20.26 7.59 -8.93
N PHE A 674 20.67 6.33 -9.12
CA PHE A 674 19.98 5.15 -8.56
C PHE A 674 20.88 4.21 -7.74
N SER A 675 22.11 4.59 -7.39
CA SER A 675 22.99 3.77 -6.54
C SER A 675 22.35 3.37 -5.21
N LYS A 676 21.61 4.28 -4.56
CA LYS A 676 20.87 4.02 -3.32
C LYS A 676 19.82 2.92 -3.51
N ASN A 677 19.12 2.91 -4.64
CA ASN A 677 18.17 1.86 -4.99
C ASN A 677 18.86 0.51 -5.19
N LEU A 678 19.99 0.46 -5.88
CA LEU A 678 20.77 -0.80 -6.03
C LEU A 678 21.24 -1.33 -4.68
N LYS A 679 21.75 -0.46 -3.80
CA LYS A 679 22.19 -0.81 -2.44
C LYS A 679 21.03 -1.28 -1.56
N LEU A 680 19.84 -0.71 -1.72
CA LEU A 680 18.61 -1.21 -1.08
C LEU A 680 18.26 -2.62 -1.59
N GLY A 681 18.41 -2.87 -2.89
CA GLY A 681 18.23 -4.19 -3.49
C GLY A 681 19.16 -5.25 -2.90
N ILE A 682 20.42 -4.91 -2.62
CA ILE A 682 21.38 -5.82 -1.95
C ILE A 682 20.85 -6.25 -0.57
N ARG A 683 20.22 -5.32 0.16
CA ARG A 683 19.65 -5.61 1.48
C ARG A 683 18.44 -6.54 1.38
N GLU A 684 17.53 -6.25 0.46
CA GLU A 684 16.20 -6.87 0.41
C GLU A 684 16.12 -8.13 -0.44
N ASP A 685 16.77 -8.15 -1.60
CA ASP A 685 16.64 -9.20 -2.61
C ASP A 685 17.79 -10.21 -2.51
N SER A 686 17.58 -11.24 -1.68
CA SER A 686 18.57 -12.28 -1.50
C SER A 686 18.81 -13.15 -2.73
N GLN A 687 17.83 -13.28 -3.62
CA GLN A 687 17.92 -14.12 -4.81
C GLN A 687 18.77 -13.46 -5.90
N ASN A 688 18.64 -12.14 -6.06
CA ASN A 688 19.36 -11.39 -7.08
C ASN A 688 20.61 -10.66 -6.56
N ARG A 689 20.93 -10.80 -5.26
CA ARG A 689 22.06 -10.11 -4.63
C ARG A 689 23.39 -10.23 -5.38
N ALA A 690 23.69 -11.41 -5.92
CA ALA A 690 24.93 -11.62 -6.69
C ALA A 690 24.98 -10.72 -7.94
N LYS A 691 23.90 -10.69 -8.73
CA LYS A 691 23.78 -9.84 -9.91
C LYS A 691 23.78 -8.35 -9.56
N LEU A 692 23.11 -7.99 -8.47
CA LEU A 692 23.12 -6.61 -7.96
C LEU A 692 24.51 -6.19 -7.50
N ALA A 693 25.31 -7.11 -6.96
CA ALA A 693 26.68 -6.81 -6.51
C ALA A 693 27.61 -6.49 -7.69
N ASP A 694 27.40 -7.11 -8.85
CA ASP A 694 28.13 -6.79 -10.09
C ASP A 694 27.89 -5.34 -10.57
N LEU A 695 26.76 -4.75 -10.19
CA LEU A 695 26.38 -3.38 -10.50
C LEU A 695 26.96 -2.36 -9.50
N LEU A 696 27.52 -2.79 -8.36
CA LEU A 696 28.06 -1.84 -7.40
C LEU A 696 29.35 -1.18 -7.90
N ARG A 697 29.52 0.10 -7.57
CA ARG A 697 30.68 0.90 -7.91
C ARG A 697 31.12 1.69 -6.67
N TYR A 698 32.41 1.68 -6.40
CA TYR A 698 33.00 2.31 -5.22
C TYR A 698 34.28 3.03 -5.59
N HIS A 699 34.66 4.03 -4.79
CA HIS A 699 36.03 4.52 -4.81
C HIS A 699 36.94 3.53 -4.08
N SER A 700 38.22 3.51 -4.41
CA SER A 700 39.21 2.70 -3.71
C SER A 700 40.52 3.46 -3.52
N THR A 701 41.40 2.92 -2.69
CA THR A 701 42.76 3.44 -2.51
C THR A 701 43.60 3.42 -3.80
N LYS A 702 43.19 2.69 -4.84
CA LYS A 702 43.89 2.61 -6.13
C LYS A 702 43.13 3.28 -7.28
N SER A 703 41.81 3.43 -7.18
CA SER A 703 40.99 3.99 -8.26
C SER A 703 41.03 5.52 -8.33
N GLY A 704 41.50 6.18 -7.27
CA GLY A 704 41.52 7.64 -7.20
C GLY A 704 40.10 8.22 -7.31
N ASP A 705 39.92 9.17 -8.21
CA ASP A 705 38.62 9.81 -8.46
C ASP A 705 37.67 8.98 -9.31
N GLU A 706 38.15 7.90 -9.94
CA GLU A 706 37.27 7.01 -10.68
C GLU A 706 36.60 5.98 -9.75
N LEU A 707 35.37 5.63 -10.10
CA LEU A 707 34.65 4.52 -9.49
C LEU A 707 35.11 3.19 -10.11
N THR A 708 35.34 2.18 -9.28
CA THR A 708 35.68 0.81 -9.68
C THR A 708 34.59 -0.19 -9.30
N SER A 709 34.43 -1.25 -10.08
CA SER A 709 33.54 -2.37 -9.71
C SER A 709 34.21 -3.33 -8.73
N LEU A 710 33.40 -4.17 -8.07
CA LEU A 710 33.90 -5.29 -7.26
C LEU A 710 34.65 -6.32 -8.12
N LYS A 711 34.20 -6.54 -9.35
CA LYS A 711 34.85 -7.44 -10.31
C LYS A 711 36.26 -6.94 -10.65
N ASP A 712 36.41 -5.66 -10.95
CA ASP A 712 37.72 -5.08 -11.26
C ASP A 712 38.64 -5.11 -10.04
N TYR A 713 38.12 -4.89 -8.83
CA TYR A 713 38.87 -5.09 -7.59
C TYR A 713 39.42 -6.52 -7.50
N VAL A 714 38.58 -7.53 -7.77
CA VAL A 714 38.98 -8.95 -7.72
C VAL A 714 40.12 -9.24 -8.72
N THR A 715 40.08 -8.68 -9.93
CA THR A 715 41.16 -8.84 -10.91
C THR A 715 42.50 -8.23 -10.46
N ARG A 716 42.47 -7.24 -9.57
CA ARG A 716 43.65 -6.55 -9.03
C ARG A 716 44.06 -7.04 -7.64
N MET A 717 43.43 -8.11 -7.13
CA MET A 717 43.81 -8.72 -5.87
C MET A 717 45.21 -9.31 -5.96
N LYS A 718 46.00 -9.14 -4.89
CA LYS A 718 47.34 -9.74 -4.82
C LYS A 718 47.28 -11.25 -4.69
N GLU A 719 48.32 -11.94 -5.17
CA GLU A 719 48.48 -13.37 -4.93
C GLU A 719 48.45 -13.69 -3.43
N GLY A 720 47.67 -14.70 -3.03
CA GLY A 720 47.44 -15.05 -1.63
C GLY A 720 46.37 -14.22 -0.91
N GLN A 721 45.85 -13.14 -1.50
CA GLN A 721 44.78 -12.33 -0.90
C GLN A 721 43.43 -13.10 -0.91
N LYS A 722 42.89 -13.36 0.29
CA LYS A 722 41.65 -14.14 0.48
C LYS A 722 40.39 -13.28 0.63
N SER A 723 40.52 -11.98 0.86
CA SER A 723 39.40 -11.11 1.23
C SER A 723 39.42 -9.75 0.52
N ILE A 724 38.23 -9.21 0.30
CA ILE A 724 37.99 -7.85 -0.17
C ILE A 724 37.97 -6.93 1.06
N TYR A 725 38.82 -5.93 1.09
CA TYR A 725 38.90 -5.00 2.22
C TYR A 725 38.09 -3.74 1.91
N TYR A 726 37.31 -3.28 2.88
CA TYR A 726 36.54 -2.04 2.77
C TYR A 726 36.61 -1.23 4.06
N ILE A 727 36.28 0.05 3.97
CA ILE A 727 36.12 0.95 5.12
C ILE A 727 34.85 1.79 4.92
N THR A 728 34.06 1.90 5.99
CA THR A 728 32.88 2.77 6.02
C THR A 728 33.19 4.06 6.78
N GLY A 729 32.55 5.17 6.41
CA GLY A 729 32.66 6.43 7.14
C GLY A 729 31.78 7.53 6.55
N GLU A 730 31.81 8.71 7.18
CA GLU A 730 30.92 9.83 6.83
C GLU A 730 31.28 10.55 5.52
N SER A 731 32.53 10.46 5.09
CA SER A 731 32.99 11.10 3.85
C SER A 731 34.23 10.42 3.29
N ARG A 732 34.49 10.64 1.99
CA ARG A 732 35.67 10.10 1.30
C ARG A 732 36.97 10.54 1.97
N LYS A 733 37.10 11.83 2.30
CA LYS A 733 38.28 12.38 2.99
C LYS A 733 38.50 11.74 4.36
N ALA A 734 37.42 11.49 5.11
CA ALA A 734 37.52 10.87 6.43
C ALA A 734 38.03 9.43 6.37
N VAL A 735 37.54 8.64 5.41
CA VAL A 735 37.99 7.25 5.25
C VAL A 735 39.39 7.16 4.64
N GLU A 736 39.74 8.04 3.70
CA GLU A 736 41.04 8.05 3.03
C GLU A 736 42.22 8.36 3.97
N ASN A 737 41.99 9.26 4.92
CA ASN A 737 42.92 9.66 5.98
C ASN A 737 42.82 8.79 7.25
N SER A 738 42.04 7.71 7.21
CA SER A 738 41.80 6.88 8.38
C SER A 738 43.07 6.10 8.79
N PRO A 739 43.43 6.08 10.10
CA PRO A 739 44.56 5.29 10.61
C PRO A 739 44.40 3.78 10.33
N PHE A 740 43.17 3.30 10.22
CA PHE A 740 42.87 1.89 9.93
C PHE A 740 43.39 1.44 8.54
N LEU A 741 43.67 2.37 7.63
CA LEU A 741 44.21 2.05 6.32
C LEU A 741 45.73 1.85 6.32
N GLU A 742 46.49 2.38 7.28
CA GLU A 742 47.96 2.37 7.21
C GLU A 742 48.53 0.96 7.08
N ARG A 743 48.00 0.01 7.84
CA ARG A 743 48.47 -1.38 7.83
C ARG A 743 48.16 -2.08 6.49
N LEU A 744 47.02 -1.77 5.88
CA LEU A 744 46.62 -2.29 4.57
C LEU A 744 47.40 -1.62 3.42
N LYS A 745 47.62 -0.30 3.51
CA LYS A 745 48.45 0.48 2.57
C LYS A 745 49.89 0.01 2.59
N LYS A 746 50.50 -0.24 3.76
CA LYS A 746 51.87 -0.80 3.89
C LYS A 746 52.02 -2.16 3.20
N LYS A 747 50.96 -2.99 3.22
CA LYS A 747 50.92 -4.26 2.49
C LYS A 747 50.54 -4.12 1.00
N GLY A 748 50.18 -2.92 0.56
CA GLY A 748 49.69 -2.64 -0.78
C GLY A 748 48.37 -3.32 -1.11
N TYR A 749 47.54 -3.64 -0.12
CA TYR A 749 46.17 -4.11 -0.35
C TYR A 749 45.27 -2.94 -0.74
N GLU A 750 44.46 -3.15 -1.77
CA GLU A 750 43.43 -2.20 -2.17
C GLU A 750 42.30 -2.20 -1.11
N VAL A 751 41.74 -1.03 -0.81
CA VAL A 751 40.62 -0.90 0.14
C VAL A 751 39.52 -0.07 -0.51
N LEU A 752 38.29 -0.57 -0.47
CA LEU A 752 37.10 0.13 -0.98
C LEU A 752 36.60 1.16 0.03
N PHE A 753 36.21 2.33 -0.47
CA PHE A 753 35.63 3.42 0.29
C PHE A 753 34.10 3.41 0.17
N MET A 754 33.45 3.32 1.31
CA MET A 754 31.99 3.28 1.42
C MET A 754 31.54 4.45 2.29
N VAL A 755 30.86 5.40 1.67
CA VAL A 755 30.60 6.72 2.27
C VAL A 755 29.12 7.03 2.40
N ASP A 756 28.25 6.23 1.80
CA ASP A 756 26.82 6.39 1.97
C ASP A 756 26.37 5.64 3.23
N ALA A 757 25.44 6.23 3.99
CA ALA A 757 24.86 5.55 5.16
C ALA A 757 24.22 4.19 4.81
N ILE A 758 23.71 4.03 3.57
CA ILE A 758 23.13 2.77 3.10
C ILE A 758 24.19 1.68 2.88
N ASP A 759 25.47 2.04 2.69
CA ASP A 759 26.54 1.07 2.47
C ASP A 759 26.71 0.14 3.66
N GLU A 760 26.60 0.65 4.89
CA GLU A 760 26.68 -0.17 6.11
C GLU A 760 25.61 -1.28 6.14
N TYR A 761 24.40 -0.95 5.67
CA TYR A 761 23.31 -1.91 5.58
C TYR A 761 23.53 -2.90 4.42
N ALA A 762 24.06 -2.44 3.29
CA ALA A 762 24.34 -3.29 2.13
C ALA A 762 25.44 -4.33 2.45
N VAL A 763 26.58 -3.91 3.00
CA VAL A 763 27.67 -4.84 3.37
C VAL A 763 27.34 -5.75 4.54
N GLY A 764 26.36 -5.39 5.37
CA GLY A 764 25.80 -6.30 6.37
C GLY A 764 25.20 -7.57 5.75
N GLN A 765 24.65 -7.48 4.52
CA GLN A 765 24.08 -8.62 3.79
C GLN A 765 25.04 -9.20 2.75
N LEU A 766 25.88 -8.36 2.11
CA LEU A 766 26.90 -8.79 1.15
C LEU A 766 28.14 -9.34 1.86
N LYS A 767 28.05 -10.57 2.37
CA LYS A 767 29.15 -11.21 3.12
C LYS A 767 30.32 -11.66 2.26
N GLU A 768 30.03 -12.05 1.02
CA GLU A 768 31.01 -12.53 0.05
C GLU A 768 30.65 -12.11 -1.36
N TYR A 769 31.67 -11.99 -2.20
CA TYR A 769 31.58 -11.70 -3.63
C TYR A 769 32.64 -12.54 -4.36
N ASP A 770 32.25 -13.27 -5.39
CA ASP A 770 33.13 -14.17 -6.16
C ASP A 770 33.99 -15.10 -5.28
N GLY A 771 33.37 -15.68 -4.23
CA GLY A 771 34.04 -16.55 -3.25
C GLY A 771 34.99 -15.83 -2.28
N LYS A 772 35.14 -14.51 -2.37
CA LYS A 772 35.97 -13.70 -1.47
C LYS A 772 35.12 -13.02 -0.40
N LYS A 773 35.53 -13.15 0.86
CA LYS A 773 34.83 -12.50 1.99
C LYS A 773 35.09 -10.99 1.99
N LEU A 774 34.06 -10.21 2.33
CA LEU A 774 34.19 -8.78 2.58
C LEU A 774 34.58 -8.55 4.05
N VAL A 775 35.68 -7.84 4.30
CA VAL A 775 36.23 -7.59 5.63
C VAL A 775 36.45 -6.09 5.84
N SER A 776 35.83 -5.54 6.88
CA SER A 776 36.02 -4.14 7.25
C SER A 776 37.41 -3.93 7.85
N ALA A 777 38.08 -2.85 7.43
CA ALA A 777 39.35 -2.38 7.98
C ALA A 777 39.21 -1.90 9.44
N THR A 778 38.01 -1.50 9.87
CA THR A 778 37.73 -1.02 11.23
C THR A 778 37.41 -2.14 12.22
N LYS A 779 37.26 -3.38 11.75
CA LYS A 779 36.85 -4.51 12.60
C LYS A 779 38.03 -5.06 13.38
N GLU A 780 37.81 -5.29 14.67
CA GLU A 780 38.79 -5.93 15.56
C GLU A 780 39.26 -7.29 15.04
N GLY A 781 40.55 -7.58 15.22
CA GLY A 781 41.13 -8.88 14.87
C GLY A 781 41.38 -9.07 13.37
N LEU A 782 41.62 -8.00 12.60
CA LEU A 782 42.02 -8.06 11.19
C LEU A 782 43.24 -8.96 11.00
N LYS A 783 42.98 -10.21 10.58
CA LYS A 783 43.99 -11.21 10.24
C LYS A 783 44.53 -10.91 8.84
N LEU A 784 45.76 -10.45 8.80
CA LEU A 784 46.58 -10.38 7.59
C LEU A 784 47.56 -11.55 7.74
N ASP A 785 47.79 -12.36 6.70
CA ASP A 785 48.49 -13.67 6.72
C ASP A 785 49.98 -13.66 7.18
N ASP A 786 50.40 -12.75 8.08
CA ASP A 786 51.69 -12.86 8.78
C ASP A 786 51.51 -13.76 10.00
N GLU A 787 51.59 -15.08 9.81
CA GLU A 787 51.71 -16.02 10.93
C GLU A 787 53.16 -16.33 11.32
N THR A 788 54.18 -15.74 10.68
CA THR A 788 55.59 -16.08 10.94
C THR A 788 56.37 -15.14 11.86
N GLU A 789 55.85 -13.97 12.26
CA GLU A 789 56.60 -13.04 13.16
C GLU A 789 55.97 -12.83 14.56
N LYS A 790 54.90 -13.54 14.90
CA LYS A 790 54.07 -13.20 16.07
C LYS A 790 54.40 -13.91 17.39
N GLU A 791 55.34 -14.84 17.44
CA GLU A 791 55.68 -15.51 18.70
C GLU A 791 56.70 -14.74 19.55
N ALA A 792 57.61 -13.96 18.95
CA ALA A 792 58.61 -13.21 19.71
C ALA A 792 58.05 -11.93 20.39
N LYS A 793 57.09 -11.24 19.76
CA LYS A 793 56.46 -10.02 20.31
C LYS A 793 55.34 -10.27 21.34
N LYS A 794 54.85 -11.51 21.45
CA LYS A 794 53.74 -11.86 22.35
C LYS A 794 54.17 -11.91 23.82
N LYS A 795 55.39 -12.36 24.10
CA LYS A 795 55.97 -12.45 25.45
C LYS A 795 56.30 -11.08 26.07
N SER A 796 56.65 -10.07 25.27
CA SER A 796 56.91 -8.73 25.79
C SER A 796 55.62 -7.95 26.09
N PHE A 797 54.56 -8.19 25.31
CA PHE A 797 53.25 -7.53 25.49
C PHE A 797 52.41 -8.13 26.62
N GLU A 798 52.61 -9.39 26.98
CA GLU A 798 51.92 -10.02 28.12
C GLU A 798 52.22 -9.31 29.45
N ASN A 799 53.46 -8.85 29.63
CA ASN A 799 53.87 -8.10 30.82
C ASN A 799 53.22 -6.70 30.89
N LEU A 800 53.13 -6.01 29.75
CA LEU A 800 52.44 -4.71 29.63
C LEU A 800 50.93 -4.84 29.87
N SER A 801 50.29 -5.89 29.33
CA SER A 801 48.86 -6.13 29.49
C SER A 801 48.46 -6.48 30.94
N ASN A 802 49.34 -7.15 31.68
CA ASN A 802 49.14 -7.44 33.10
C ASN A 802 49.32 -6.17 33.94
N MET A 803 50.30 -5.34 33.62
CA MET A 803 50.50 -4.03 34.25
C MET A 803 49.30 -3.10 34.04
N GLU A 804 48.74 -3.05 32.83
CA GLU A 804 47.54 -2.27 32.51
C GLU A 804 46.30 -2.75 33.26
N ARG A 805 46.15 -4.08 33.42
CA ARG A 805 45.06 -4.69 34.21
C ARG A 805 45.18 -4.36 35.69
N ILE A 806 46.39 -4.31 36.22
CA ILE A 806 46.68 -3.98 37.62
C ILE A 806 46.43 -2.48 37.87
N MET A 807 46.89 -1.61 36.97
CA MET A 807 46.63 -0.16 37.05
C MET A 807 45.13 0.17 36.94
N LYS A 808 44.38 -0.48 36.04
CA LYS A 808 42.92 -0.31 35.95
C LYS A 808 42.19 -0.82 37.19
N ALA A 809 42.68 -1.86 37.85
CA ALA A 809 42.08 -2.40 39.08
C ALA A 809 42.41 -1.57 40.32
N GLN A 810 43.58 -0.90 40.36
CA GLN A 810 43.99 -0.04 41.47
C GLN A 810 43.40 1.38 41.37
N ALA A 811 43.24 1.92 40.16
CA ALA A 811 42.69 3.27 39.95
C ALA A 811 41.16 3.36 40.05
N LEU A 812 40.42 2.26 39.82
CA LEU A 812 38.96 2.26 39.78
C LEU A 812 38.39 1.44 40.95
N ARG A 813 38.37 2.04 42.14
CA ARG A 813 37.72 1.45 43.33
C ARG A 813 36.21 1.57 43.37
N ASP A 814 35.56 2.12 42.33
CA ASP A 814 34.11 2.25 42.31
C ASP A 814 33.48 1.90 40.94
N ASN A 815 32.41 1.10 40.99
CA ASN A 815 31.79 0.44 39.84
C ASN A 815 30.78 1.35 39.09
N SER A 816 30.64 2.60 39.54
CA SER A 816 29.71 3.59 38.99
C SER A 816 30.30 4.40 37.82
N MET A 817 31.63 4.42 37.65
CA MET A 817 32.30 5.27 36.66
C MET A 817 32.50 4.63 35.27
N SER A 818 32.26 3.33 35.11
CA SER A 818 32.42 2.63 33.83
C SER A 818 31.47 3.14 32.73
N SER A 819 30.33 3.74 33.12
CA SER A 819 29.37 4.37 32.20
C SER A 819 29.90 5.65 31.54
N TYR A 820 30.72 6.43 32.24
CA TYR A 820 31.15 7.76 31.77
C TYR A 820 32.21 7.70 30.67
N LEU A 821 33.04 6.66 30.65
CA LEU A 821 34.13 6.50 29.67
C LEU A 821 33.70 5.94 28.31
N SER A 822 32.44 5.51 28.15
CA SER A 822 31.91 5.07 26.85
C SER A 822 31.70 6.21 25.85
N SER A 823 31.82 7.47 26.30
CA SER A 823 31.49 8.67 25.52
C SER A 823 32.68 9.57 25.15
N LYS A 824 33.91 9.23 25.54
CA LYS A 824 35.12 9.93 25.08
C LYS A 824 36.00 8.96 24.29
N LYS A 825 36.26 9.27 23.02
CA LYS A 825 37.22 8.57 22.16
C LYS A 825 38.60 8.63 22.84
N THR A 826 39.12 7.49 23.26
CA THR A 826 40.50 7.36 23.71
C THR A 826 41.42 7.51 22.50
N MET A 827 42.26 8.55 22.49
CA MET A 827 43.39 8.64 21.56
C MET A 827 44.57 7.93 22.22
N GLU A 828 45.01 6.81 21.65
CA GLU A 828 46.24 6.15 22.08
C GLU A 828 47.43 6.90 21.48
N ILE A 829 48.28 7.47 22.34
CA ILE A 829 49.48 8.19 21.93
C ILE A 829 50.64 7.20 21.90
N ASN A 830 51.36 7.17 20.78
CA ASN A 830 52.57 6.35 20.63
C ASN A 830 53.75 7.04 21.35
N PRO A 831 54.31 6.46 22.43
CA PRO A 831 55.41 7.06 23.18
C PRO A 831 56.72 7.10 22.40
N ASP A 832 56.88 6.27 21.37
CA ASP A 832 58.06 6.25 20.50
C ASP A 832 57.94 7.25 19.32
N ASN A 833 56.90 8.08 19.29
CA ASN A 833 56.76 9.14 18.31
C ASN A 833 57.77 10.25 18.60
N GLY A 834 58.53 10.69 17.60
CA GLY A 834 59.53 11.75 17.76
C GLY A 834 58.99 13.06 18.35
N ILE A 835 57.70 13.34 18.20
CA ILE A 835 57.04 14.49 18.85
C ILE A 835 56.94 14.28 20.37
N MET A 836 56.66 13.05 20.83
CA MET A 836 56.56 12.72 22.26
C MET A 836 57.93 12.71 22.95
N GLU A 837 58.99 12.27 22.25
CA GLU A 837 60.36 12.40 22.77
C GLU A 837 60.79 13.86 22.92
N GLU A 838 60.43 14.72 21.98
CA GLU A 838 60.75 16.15 22.02
C GLU A 838 59.97 16.87 23.11
N LEU A 839 58.67 16.57 23.28
CA LEU A 839 57.85 17.11 24.37
C LEU A 839 58.37 16.67 25.73
N ARG A 840 58.81 15.40 25.86
CA ARG A 840 59.42 14.87 27.08
C ARG A 840 60.73 15.58 27.42
N LYS A 841 61.62 15.79 26.44
CA LYS A 841 62.86 16.54 26.64
C LYS A 841 62.59 17.97 27.11
N ARG A 842 61.57 18.64 26.57
CA ARG A 842 61.19 20.00 26.99
C ARG A 842 60.62 20.03 28.40
N ALA A 843 59.80 19.06 28.76
CA ALA A 843 59.25 18.92 30.11
C ALA A 843 60.33 18.63 31.18
N GLU A 844 61.38 17.89 30.82
CA GLU A 844 62.52 17.63 31.72
C GLU A 844 63.41 18.88 31.93
N VAL A 845 63.41 19.83 30.98
CA VAL A 845 64.19 21.07 31.05
C VAL A 845 63.46 22.19 31.78
N ASP A 846 62.16 22.38 31.51
CA ASP A 846 61.32 23.36 32.20
C ASP A 846 59.94 22.76 32.52
N LYS A 847 59.75 22.40 33.80
CA LYS A 847 58.50 21.83 34.32
C LYS A 847 57.33 22.82 34.31
N ASN A 848 57.58 24.11 34.08
CA ASN A 848 56.58 25.18 34.08
C ASN A 848 56.31 25.79 32.70
N ASP A 849 56.78 25.17 31.62
CA ASP A 849 56.52 25.63 30.25
C ASP A 849 55.02 25.73 29.99
N LYS A 850 54.57 26.97 29.72
CA LYS A 850 53.16 27.31 29.51
C LYS A 850 52.56 26.59 28.30
N SER A 851 53.37 26.34 27.27
CA SER A 851 52.92 25.67 26.04
C SER A 851 52.61 24.18 26.24
N LEU A 852 53.33 23.52 27.16
CA LEU A 852 53.08 22.13 27.55
C LEU A 852 51.83 22.02 28.43
N LYS A 853 51.63 22.97 29.35
CA LYS A 853 50.44 23.03 30.22
C LYS A 853 49.15 23.29 29.44
N ASP A 854 49.19 24.13 28.41
CA ASP A 854 48.04 24.37 27.53
C ASP A 854 47.70 23.12 26.70
N LEU A 855 48.70 22.31 26.31
CA LEU A 855 48.50 21.02 25.63
C LEU A 855 47.87 19.96 26.57
N ASP A 856 48.23 19.97 27.85
CA ASP A 856 47.73 19.05 28.89
C ASP A 856 46.21 19.24 29.11
N VAL A 857 45.72 20.48 29.00
CA VAL A 857 44.30 20.83 29.15
C VAL A 857 43.45 20.39 27.95
N GLU A 858 44.02 20.35 26.74
CA GLU A 858 43.33 19.85 25.54
C GLU A 858 43.32 18.32 25.44
N VAL A 859 44.36 17.64 25.96
CA VAL A 859 44.53 16.18 25.82
C VAL A 859 44.12 15.40 27.09
N GLY A 860 43.97 16.07 28.24
CA GLY A 860 43.42 15.48 29.46
C GLY A 860 44.35 14.46 30.13
N LEU A 861 45.62 14.80 30.31
CA LEU A 861 46.57 14.02 31.12
C LEU A 861 46.70 14.68 32.50
N SER A 862 46.60 13.88 33.56
CA SER A 862 46.83 14.33 34.94
C SER A 862 48.13 13.73 35.45
N ILE A 863 49.13 14.56 35.73
CA ILE A 863 50.35 14.19 36.43
C ILE A 863 50.13 14.53 37.91
N ASN A 864 50.11 13.52 38.79
CA ASN A 864 50.17 13.73 40.24
C ASN A 864 51.57 13.37 40.74
N GLU A 865 52.17 14.31 41.47
CA GLU A 865 53.47 14.27 42.15
C GLU A 865 53.36 13.60 43.54
N ASP A 866 54.45 12.93 43.96
CA ASP A 866 54.89 12.49 45.31
C ASP A 866 53.97 11.54 46.14
N GLU A 867 54.43 10.46 46.79
CA GLU A 867 55.46 10.41 47.83
C GLU A 867 56.25 9.07 47.90
N THR A 868 57.46 9.20 48.45
CA THR A 868 58.56 8.25 48.65
C THR A 868 58.37 7.25 49.80
N ALA A 869 59.10 6.13 49.71
CA ALA A 869 59.20 5.05 50.71
C ALA A 869 59.81 5.46 52.07
N GLY A 870 59.43 4.75 53.14
CA GLY A 870 60.10 4.72 54.44
C GLY A 870 59.69 3.48 55.27
N ASP A 871 60.69 2.72 55.71
CA ASP A 871 60.60 1.53 56.58
C ASP A 871 60.37 1.89 58.06
N ASP A 872 60.00 0.86 58.83
CA ASP A 872 60.09 0.65 60.30
C ASP A 872 58.90 0.95 61.26
N ALA A 873 58.55 -0.16 61.94
CA ALA A 873 58.17 -0.35 63.35
C ALA A 873 56.79 0.06 63.94
N ASP A 874 56.23 -0.92 64.65
CA ASP A 874 55.26 -0.89 65.77
C ASP A 874 53.78 -0.48 65.56
N MET A 875 52.91 -1.46 65.85
CA MET A 875 51.49 -1.29 66.22
C MET A 875 51.40 -0.65 67.63
N PRO A 876 50.32 0.08 68.04
CA PRO A 876 49.01 -0.56 68.27
C PRO A 876 47.80 0.42 68.03
N PRO A 877 46.55 0.24 68.55
CA PRO A 877 45.32 0.26 67.75
C PRO A 877 44.34 1.40 68.14
N LEU A 878 43.09 1.34 67.63
CA LEU A 878 41.90 2.18 67.95
C LEU A 878 41.85 3.48 67.11
N GLU A 879 40.73 4.03 66.66
CA GLU A 879 39.30 3.77 66.80
C GLU A 879 38.59 4.60 65.71
N GLU A 880 37.28 4.43 65.59
CA GLU A 880 36.35 5.06 64.66
C GLU A 880 36.44 6.60 64.53
N VAL A 881 35.99 7.13 63.38
CA VAL A 881 34.89 8.11 63.21
C VAL A 881 35.16 9.04 62.01
N ASP A 882 34.14 9.08 61.14
CA ASP A 882 33.82 9.95 59.98
C ASP A 882 34.63 9.87 58.66
#